data_AF-A0AAX1N684-F1
#
_entry.id   AF-A0AAX1N684-F1
#
_cell.length_a   1.000
_cell.length_b   1.000
_cell.length_c   1.000
_cell.angle_alpha   90.00
_cell.angle_beta   90.00
_cell.angle_gamma   90.00
#
_symmetry.space_group_name_H-M   'P 1'
#
loop_
_entity.id
_entity.type
_entity.pdbx_description
1 polymer ?
#
loop_
_entity_poly.entity_id
_entity_poly.type
_entity_poly.pdbx_seq_one_letter_code
_entity_poly.pdbx_strand_id
1 'polypeptide(L)'
;MTKLLYFFLLIAVSNISLAQSDLQVLTHEDVEMHNNTITAYLSNYKDIIIPPYINGQEVKIIGRDAFHGRKINSVRLPKTLLGIKFGAFAFNYISDIELPSNLNLISKEVFTENEFEFTMDDLPKQEGFIWEKVTYFYKNTRTGDRIKGTKYIKKAEGKYVIKDRDVVFKNNKIIRYIGPSGDLILPELINGELVEIIGEEAFSNAQITSIQLSNCIRKIESKAFYNNKLSYIHIPESVQKIESSAFRKNQLCAIILPSKIYYLGEKAFLENKLKSIQLPKINTEGQWVNFTEFEGKLIDKSISVIDSTSLSNTFTFYAEDYTIDKNDVFIDGDKVIDYFGPGGKITIPNIIGEVEIKTLHNFNSHGFSEVIIKEGIDRLGTSCFAFNKMLKVTLPESVQTIADSSFYNNYLKKIKIPTKLISIEKSTFADNQIEKIIFNDHLKSIHTWSFSSNQLEEIELPNSLKFIGQYAFSYNKLDDITLPDEIKIIRGWAFSNNPFDKDIHVGKSIEYIGEKPFGKQKYTYIEDPNIQFFSIKLKNDYEVYWENETWKVKHNINKAVEPQHFIFIRNPKKVHELKDYEVVFSDNTIVKCNVRFNRIKIPEYINGQKVKKIGEKAFVACKLNEVILPNTLEEIGDKAFYDVNLKKITLSASASLRFIGEGAFANNNLTSLTLPNKVEYIGNHAFKKNGQLSTLHLGENLTYIGDYAFSNGNISSIELHENLKYVGEKAFMKNKLTSLTIPKSIEKIDEYAFGYNQIKTITFEATSQLKSLGTNAFYGNFLTSISLPNSLTYIGKEALDGNDLTTVSLPRGVSWMKDYAPYSKTTIDDFTVSYIDKKTIGTINEVVLITILKENQELTWNSNVVPMIVSEDSNNIHLLFRKNTSVSLKVDSSKGEHFEFDFKNLREDVICSKNNQM
;
A
#
# COMPACT_ATOMS: atom_id res chain seq x y z
N MET A 1 52.28 52.61 -16.52
CA MET A 1 52.62 51.17 -16.68
C MET A 1 52.21 50.34 -15.46
N THR A 2 51.09 50.69 -14.80
CA THR A 2 50.60 50.03 -13.56
C THR A 2 49.07 49.95 -13.52
N LYS A 3 48.42 50.05 -14.70
CA LYS A 3 46.97 49.79 -14.90
C LYS A 3 46.69 48.74 -15.98
N LEU A 4 47.72 48.23 -16.68
CA LEU A 4 47.59 47.14 -17.64
C LEU A 4 47.80 45.74 -17.01
N LEU A 5 48.40 45.67 -15.81
CA LEU A 5 48.66 44.40 -15.10
C LEU A 5 47.42 43.88 -14.35
N TYR A 6 46.45 44.76 -14.03
CA TYR A 6 45.21 44.37 -13.32
C TYR A 6 44.12 43.81 -14.24
N PHE A 7 44.23 44.03 -15.56
CA PHE A 7 43.28 43.50 -16.54
C PHE A 7 43.65 42.08 -16.99
N PHE A 8 44.92 41.69 -16.90
CA PHE A 8 45.39 40.34 -17.25
C PHE A 8 45.34 39.33 -16.11
N LEU A 9 45.26 39.77 -14.84
CA LEU A 9 45.07 38.85 -13.71
C LEU A 9 43.59 38.43 -13.49
N LEU A 10 42.63 39.11 -14.14
CA LEU A 10 41.20 38.82 -14.03
C LEU A 10 40.65 37.90 -15.14
N ILE A 11 41.47 37.54 -16.14
CA ILE A 11 41.10 36.58 -17.22
C ILE A 11 41.84 35.24 -17.06
N ALA A 12 42.83 35.16 -16.16
CA ALA A 12 43.60 33.94 -15.90
C ALA A 12 43.08 33.04 -14.75
N VAL A 13 41.90 33.34 -14.19
CA VAL A 13 41.24 32.48 -13.17
C VAL A 13 39.86 31.98 -13.63
N SER A 14 39.46 32.21 -14.88
CA SER A 14 38.14 31.80 -15.38
C SER A 14 38.15 30.61 -16.35
N ASN A 15 39.28 29.90 -16.53
CA ASN A 15 39.36 28.74 -17.43
C ASN A 15 40.14 27.57 -16.82
N ILE A 16 39.86 27.24 -15.55
CA ILE A 16 39.95 25.85 -15.11
C ILE A 16 38.57 25.26 -15.37
N SER A 17 38.42 24.53 -16.47
CA SER A 17 37.30 23.59 -16.64
C SER A 17 37.50 22.48 -15.60
N LEU A 18 37.00 22.72 -14.39
CA LEU A 18 36.67 21.64 -13.47
C LEU A 18 35.59 20.84 -14.19
N ALA A 19 35.88 19.57 -14.47
CA ALA A 19 34.88 18.61 -14.89
C ALA A 19 33.72 18.68 -13.88
N GLN A 20 32.64 19.33 -14.28
CA GLN A 20 31.43 19.42 -13.47
C GLN A 20 30.85 18.01 -13.49
N SER A 21 30.92 17.30 -12.37
CA SER A 21 30.20 16.05 -12.22
C SER A 21 28.72 16.37 -12.37
N ASP A 22 28.07 15.82 -13.40
CA ASP A 22 26.63 15.96 -13.58
C ASP A 22 25.91 15.12 -12.51
N LEU A 23 25.81 15.69 -11.30
CA LEU A 23 25.07 15.13 -10.17
C LEU A 23 23.63 14.81 -10.62
N GLN A 24 23.22 13.55 -10.47
CA GLN A 24 21.91 13.05 -10.90
C GLN A 24 20.80 13.38 -9.90
N VAL A 25 19.77 14.10 -10.34
CA VAL A 25 18.61 14.42 -9.49
C VAL A 25 17.71 13.20 -9.35
N LEU A 26 17.54 12.72 -8.13
CA LEU A 26 16.68 11.56 -7.85
C LEU A 26 15.21 11.87 -8.11
N THR A 27 14.49 10.89 -8.62
CA THR A 27 13.07 10.91 -8.91
C THR A 27 12.35 9.83 -8.10
N HIS A 28 11.04 9.66 -8.33
CA HIS A 28 10.23 8.65 -7.65
C HIS A 28 10.56 7.21 -8.08
N GLU A 29 11.25 7.06 -9.22
CA GLU A 29 11.75 5.78 -9.71
C GLU A 29 13.06 5.38 -9.00
N ASP A 30 13.80 6.35 -8.47
CA ASP A 30 15.13 6.13 -7.88
C ASP A 30 15.10 5.77 -6.39
N VAL A 31 13.98 6.02 -5.70
CA VAL A 31 13.84 5.81 -4.24
C VAL A 31 12.45 5.34 -3.84
N GLU A 32 12.38 4.48 -2.81
CA GLU A 32 11.13 4.21 -2.11
C GLU A 32 10.85 5.30 -1.07
N MET A 33 9.61 5.79 -1.03
CA MET A 33 9.17 6.78 -0.06
C MET A 33 7.95 6.35 0.74
N HIS A 34 8.06 6.50 2.06
CA HIS A 34 6.95 6.30 3.00
C HIS A 34 6.92 7.42 4.05
N ASN A 35 5.80 8.14 4.16
CA ASN A 35 5.58 9.21 5.14
C ASN A 35 6.75 10.23 5.19
N ASN A 36 7.03 10.88 4.06
CA ASN A 36 8.11 11.88 3.90
C ASN A 36 9.53 11.34 4.20
N THR A 37 9.69 10.02 4.22
CA THR A 37 10.95 9.33 4.51
C THR A 37 11.39 8.53 3.30
N ILE A 38 12.61 8.75 2.81
CA ILE A 38 13.23 7.85 1.83
C ILE A 38 13.63 6.58 2.57
N THR A 39 13.08 5.43 2.18
CA THR A 39 13.32 4.15 2.86
C THR A 39 14.34 3.27 2.15
N ALA A 40 14.48 3.44 0.83
CA ALA A 40 15.45 2.69 0.04
C ALA A 40 15.88 3.51 -1.18
N TYR A 41 17.14 3.36 -1.57
CA TYR A 41 17.68 3.78 -2.86
C TYR A 41 17.68 2.60 -3.83
N LEU A 42 17.07 2.81 -5.00
CA LEU A 42 16.81 1.78 -6.00
C LEU A 42 17.76 1.89 -7.21
N SER A 43 18.33 3.07 -7.45
CA SER A 43 19.20 3.33 -8.60
C SER A 43 20.68 3.03 -8.31
N ASN A 44 21.54 3.31 -9.29
CA ASN A 44 22.98 3.05 -9.24
C ASN A 44 23.83 4.29 -9.56
N TYR A 45 23.24 5.48 -9.52
CA TYR A 45 23.98 6.74 -9.66
C TYR A 45 24.97 6.88 -8.49
N LYS A 46 26.17 7.34 -8.82
CA LYS A 46 27.25 7.53 -7.84
C LYS A 46 27.31 8.96 -7.32
N ASP A 47 26.89 9.92 -8.14
CA ASP A 47 26.89 11.35 -7.82
C ASP A 47 25.45 11.83 -7.90
N ILE A 48 24.83 12.16 -6.76
CA ILE A 48 23.37 12.32 -6.67
C ILE A 48 22.93 13.65 -6.03
N ILE A 49 21.75 14.14 -6.44
CA ILE A 49 21.01 15.21 -5.78
C ILE A 49 19.70 14.63 -5.30
N ILE A 50 19.45 14.66 -3.99
CA ILE A 50 18.14 14.34 -3.44
C ILE A 50 17.29 15.63 -3.53
N PRO A 51 16.23 15.70 -4.34
CA PRO A 51 15.42 16.91 -4.44
C PRO A 51 14.54 17.10 -3.19
N PRO A 52 14.03 18.33 -2.97
CA PRO A 52 13.16 18.61 -1.83
C PRO A 52 11.80 17.88 -1.90
N TYR A 53 11.34 17.51 -3.09
CA TYR A 53 10.08 16.80 -3.32
C TYR A 53 10.28 15.65 -4.30
N ILE A 54 9.64 14.51 -4.01
CA ILE A 54 9.59 13.33 -4.88
C ILE A 54 8.14 12.85 -4.92
N ASN A 55 7.55 12.76 -6.12
CA ASN A 55 6.13 12.43 -6.33
C ASN A 55 5.16 13.25 -5.46
N GLY A 56 5.37 14.57 -5.38
CA GLY A 56 4.55 15.48 -4.57
C GLY A 56 4.75 15.35 -3.05
N GLN A 57 5.57 14.42 -2.56
CA GLN A 57 5.90 14.28 -1.15
C GLN A 57 7.19 15.02 -0.83
N GLU A 58 7.16 15.86 0.20
CA GLU A 58 8.35 16.52 0.72
C GLU A 58 9.32 15.50 1.34
N VAL A 59 10.61 15.59 1.01
CA VAL A 59 11.67 14.76 1.60
C VAL A 59 12.12 15.38 2.92
N LYS A 60 11.64 14.83 4.03
CA LYS A 60 11.97 15.30 5.40
C LYS A 60 12.99 14.40 6.10
N ILE A 61 13.04 13.10 5.80
CA ILE A 61 13.93 12.15 6.45
C ILE A 61 14.59 11.22 5.45
N ILE A 62 15.87 10.90 5.65
CA ILE A 62 16.52 9.75 5.05
C ILE A 62 16.51 8.60 6.04
N GLY A 63 15.90 7.50 5.62
CA GLY A 63 15.61 6.31 6.40
C GLY A 63 16.86 5.53 6.79
N ARG A 64 16.65 4.55 7.68
CA ARG A 64 17.70 3.66 8.12
C ARG A 64 18.23 2.87 6.91
N ASP A 65 19.55 2.84 6.75
CA ASP A 65 20.23 2.09 5.70
C ASP A 65 19.77 2.42 4.25
N ALA A 66 19.10 3.56 4.04
CA ALA A 66 18.42 3.85 2.77
C ALA A 66 19.37 3.87 1.56
N PHE A 67 20.57 4.44 1.72
CA PHE A 67 21.63 4.50 0.71
C PHE A 67 22.87 3.67 1.13
N HIS A 68 22.70 2.68 2.01
CA HIS A 68 23.79 1.86 2.53
C HIS A 68 24.43 1.01 1.43
N GLY A 69 25.77 1.02 1.31
CA GLY A 69 26.49 0.09 0.43
C GLY A 69 26.31 0.37 -1.07
N ARG A 70 25.97 1.60 -1.45
CA ARG A 70 25.51 1.93 -2.82
C ARG A 70 26.58 2.49 -3.74
N LYS A 71 27.84 2.57 -3.26
CA LYS A 71 28.99 3.08 -4.03
C LYS A 71 28.80 4.53 -4.48
N ILE A 72 28.14 5.34 -3.64
CA ILE A 72 27.92 6.77 -3.87
C ILE A 72 29.24 7.50 -3.61
N ASN A 73 29.69 8.29 -4.58
CA ASN A 73 30.87 9.15 -4.53
C ASN A 73 30.53 10.56 -4.00
N SER A 74 29.35 11.08 -4.31
CA SER A 74 28.91 12.39 -3.83
C SER A 74 27.38 12.49 -3.71
N VAL A 75 26.89 13.25 -2.74
CA VAL A 75 25.45 13.48 -2.53
C VAL A 75 25.18 14.93 -2.12
N ARG A 76 24.21 15.56 -2.79
CA ARG A 76 23.65 16.85 -2.40
C ARG A 76 22.30 16.65 -1.72
N LEU A 77 22.20 17.15 -0.48
CA LEU A 77 21.01 17.01 0.36
C LEU A 77 20.07 18.23 0.22
N PRO A 78 18.73 18.05 0.27
CA PRO A 78 17.80 19.14 0.13
C PRO A 78 17.63 19.91 1.44
N LYS A 79 17.27 21.20 1.36
CA LYS A 79 17.02 22.05 2.54
C LYS A 79 15.77 21.65 3.34
N THR A 80 14.89 20.83 2.76
CA THR A 80 13.69 20.26 3.42
C THR A 80 14.05 19.13 4.38
N LEU A 81 15.28 18.61 4.31
CA LEU A 81 15.73 17.48 5.12
C LEU A 81 15.93 17.90 6.59
N LEU A 82 15.24 17.19 7.48
CA LEU A 82 15.26 17.40 8.93
C LEU A 82 15.94 16.26 9.69
N GLY A 83 16.05 15.06 9.10
CA GLY A 83 16.63 13.90 9.78
C GLY A 83 17.35 12.91 8.89
N ILE A 84 18.48 12.36 9.35
CA ILE A 84 19.19 11.26 8.68
C ILE A 84 19.41 10.11 9.69
N LYS A 85 18.85 8.94 9.40
CA LYS A 85 18.82 7.79 10.33
C LYS A 85 20.06 6.90 10.19
N PHE A 86 20.25 6.02 11.17
CA PHE A 86 21.36 5.07 11.27
C PHE A 86 21.71 4.40 9.94
N GLY A 87 23.00 4.40 9.58
CA GLY A 87 23.52 3.69 8.41
C GLY A 87 23.06 4.22 7.06
N ALA A 88 22.34 5.35 7.03
CA ALA A 88 21.72 5.88 5.81
C ALA A 88 22.68 5.96 4.63
N PHE A 89 23.92 6.39 4.84
CA PHE A 89 24.96 6.52 3.81
C PHE A 89 26.21 5.69 4.14
N ALA A 90 26.10 4.68 5.01
CA ALA A 90 27.26 3.90 5.41
C ALA A 90 27.76 3.01 4.25
N PHE A 91 29.05 2.68 4.25
CA PHE A 91 29.69 1.84 3.24
C PHE A 91 29.58 2.42 1.82
N ASN A 92 29.94 3.68 1.65
CA ASN A 92 29.99 4.37 0.35
C ASN A 92 31.40 4.96 0.11
N TYR A 93 31.55 5.79 -0.92
CA TYR A 93 32.81 6.45 -1.30
C TYR A 93 32.69 7.97 -1.21
N ILE A 94 31.84 8.48 -0.30
CA ILE A 94 31.66 9.93 -0.13
C ILE A 94 32.92 10.49 0.50
N SER A 95 33.49 11.55 -0.09
CA SER A 95 34.72 12.20 0.39
C SER A 95 34.47 13.53 1.12
N ASP A 96 33.32 14.15 0.89
CA ASP A 96 32.86 15.35 1.60
C ASP A 96 31.32 15.43 1.56
N ILE A 97 30.71 16.13 2.53
CA ILE A 97 29.26 16.30 2.60
C ILE A 97 28.86 17.66 3.18
N GLU A 98 27.99 18.38 2.46
CA GLU A 98 27.35 19.59 2.99
C GLU A 98 26.02 19.22 3.66
N LEU A 99 25.95 19.35 4.99
CA LEU A 99 24.71 19.11 5.75
C LEU A 99 23.80 20.35 5.73
N PRO A 100 22.48 20.16 5.47
CA PRO A 100 21.55 21.29 5.44
C PRO A 100 21.34 21.87 6.85
N SER A 101 21.29 23.20 6.96
CA SER A 101 21.16 23.89 8.26
C SER A 101 19.88 23.56 9.04
N ASN A 102 18.81 23.14 8.35
CA ASN A 102 17.54 22.75 8.96
C ASN A 102 17.57 21.35 9.62
N LEU A 103 18.67 20.60 9.51
CA LEU A 103 18.80 19.27 10.06
C LEU A 103 18.63 19.31 11.60
N ASN A 104 17.73 18.49 12.13
CA ASN A 104 17.43 18.36 13.55
C ASN A 104 17.99 17.06 14.15
N LEU A 105 18.24 16.04 13.31
CA LEU A 105 18.68 14.73 13.76
C LEU A 105 19.64 14.10 12.76
N ILE A 106 20.74 13.55 13.26
CA ILE A 106 21.63 12.71 12.46
C ILE A 106 22.22 11.60 13.33
N SER A 107 22.18 10.35 12.86
CA SER A 107 22.77 9.25 13.62
C SER A 107 24.30 9.27 13.49
N LYS A 108 25.03 8.81 14.50
CA LYS A 108 26.50 8.83 14.47
C LYS A 108 27.04 7.97 13.34
N GLU A 109 26.40 6.82 13.09
CA GLU A 109 26.84 5.86 12.09
C GLU A 109 26.27 6.13 10.68
N VAL A 110 25.93 7.38 10.34
CA VAL A 110 25.34 7.71 9.03
C VAL A 110 26.34 7.54 7.90
N PHE A 111 27.59 7.98 8.10
CA PHE A 111 28.64 7.98 7.07
C PHE A 111 29.79 7.00 7.40
N THR A 112 29.58 6.01 8.27
CA THR A 112 30.62 5.02 8.60
C THR A 112 31.11 4.31 7.34
N GLU A 113 32.43 4.04 7.23
CA GLU A 113 33.05 3.42 6.06
C GLU A 113 32.82 4.25 4.77
N ASN A 114 33.13 5.54 4.83
CA ASN A 114 33.27 6.44 3.68
C ASN A 114 34.71 6.98 3.61
N GLU A 115 35.04 7.84 2.64
CA GLU A 115 36.39 8.38 2.44
C GLU A 115 36.74 9.53 3.41
N PHE A 116 35.82 9.93 4.28
CA PHE A 116 36.06 10.88 5.37
C PHE A 116 35.48 10.37 6.70
N GLU A 117 35.97 10.91 7.81
CA GLU A 117 35.46 10.62 9.15
C GLU A 117 34.49 11.70 9.60
N PHE A 118 33.22 11.33 9.83
CA PHE A 118 32.19 12.25 10.32
C PHE A 118 32.28 12.46 11.84
N THR A 119 32.41 13.72 12.25
CA THR A 119 32.56 14.17 13.65
C THR A 119 31.49 15.19 14.06
N MET A 120 31.53 15.66 15.31
CA MET A 120 30.62 16.73 15.78
C MET A 120 30.91 18.08 15.12
N ASP A 121 32.15 18.32 14.66
CA ASP A 121 32.55 19.60 14.07
C ASP A 121 31.94 19.81 12.67
N ASP A 122 31.53 18.73 12.01
CA ASP A 122 30.87 18.71 10.70
C ASP A 122 29.37 19.04 10.78
N LEU A 123 28.80 19.12 11.99
CA LEU A 123 27.40 19.44 12.18
C LEU A 123 27.12 20.92 11.87
N PRO A 124 25.99 21.24 11.24
CA PRO A 124 25.68 22.61 10.87
C PRO A 124 25.50 23.48 12.12
N LYS A 125 26.26 24.58 12.17
CA LYS A 125 26.16 25.60 13.22
C LYS A 125 25.02 26.56 12.91
N GLN A 126 24.15 26.82 13.87
CA GLN A 126 23.05 27.77 13.74
C GLN A 126 22.83 28.50 15.06
N GLU A 127 22.68 29.83 15.00
CA GLU A 127 22.37 30.67 16.16
C GLU A 127 21.10 30.21 16.88
N GLY A 128 21.15 30.10 18.21
CA GLY A 128 20.06 29.66 19.07
C GLY A 128 19.89 28.13 19.16
N PHE A 129 20.81 27.35 18.58
CA PHE A 129 20.79 25.89 18.62
C PHE A 129 22.16 25.29 18.92
N ILE A 130 22.16 24.21 19.69
CA ILE A 130 23.34 23.38 19.98
C ILE A 130 23.07 21.92 19.60
N TRP A 131 24.12 21.14 19.36
CA TRP A 131 23.99 19.70 19.13
C TRP A 131 24.30 18.91 20.40
N GLU A 132 23.41 17.99 20.78
CA GLU A 132 23.63 17.06 21.88
C GLU A 132 23.82 15.62 21.37
N LYS A 133 24.79 14.91 21.96
CA LYS A 133 25.01 13.49 21.70
C LYS A 133 24.12 12.65 22.61
N VAL A 134 23.27 11.82 22.03
CA VAL A 134 22.28 11.01 22.74
C VAL A 134 22.49 9.54 22.41
N THR A 135 22.55 8.73 23.45
CA THR A 135 22.53 7.27 23.32
C THR A 135 21.10 6.79 23.22
N TYR A 136 20.80 5.89 22.29
CA TYR A 136 19.51 5.23 22.19
C TYR A 136 19.69 3.73 22.02
N PHE A 137 18.60 2.99 22.19
CA PHE A 137 18.59 1.55 21.98
C PHE A 137 17.61 1.21 20.86
N TYR A 138 18.02 0.38 19.92
CA TYR A 138 17.17 -0.15 18.86
C TYR A 138 17.20 -1.68 18.84
N LYS A 139 16.12 -2.29 18.34
CA LYS A 139 16.03 -3.74 18.21
C LYS A 139 16.71 -4.16 16.91
N ASN A 140 17.61 -5.14 16.98
CA ASN A 140 18.15 -5.81 15.82
C ASN A 140 17.02 -6.58 15.15
N THR A 141 16.71 -6.26 13.89
CA THR A 141 15.61 -6.88 13.15
C THR A 141 15.88 -8.34 12.78
N ARG A 142 17.15 -8.77 12.81
CA ARG A 142 17.55 -10.15 12.51
C ARG A 142 17.67 -11.03 13.75
N THR A 143 18.24 -10.52 14.84
CA THR A 143 18.50 -11.29 16.07
C THR A 143 17.51 -11.01 17.20
N GLY A 144 16.77 -9.89 17.13
CA GLY A 144 15.89 -9.44 18.19
C GLY A 144 16.60 -8.72 19.34
N ASP A 145 17.94 -8.67 19.33
CA ASP A 145 18.74 -8.08 20.40
C ASP A 145 18.60 -6.57 20.50
N ARG A 146 18.81 -6.03 21.70
CA ARG A 146 18.78 -4.59 21.95
C ARG A 146 20.16 -3.99 21.76
N ILE A 147 20.38 -3.30 20.63
CA ILE A 147 21.67 -2.68 20.28
C ILE A 147 21.67 -1.22 20.75
N LYS A 148 22.80 -0.79 21.33
CA LYS A 148 23.06 0.59 21.73
C LYS A 148 23.60 1.36 20.52
N GLY A 149 22.88 2.39 20.07
CA GLY A 149 23.30 3.33 19.02
C GLY A 149 23.51 4.73 19.57
N THR A 150 24.16 5.59 18.77
CA THR A 150 24.37 7.00 19.12
C THR A 150 23.76 7.89 18.04
N LYS A 151 23.06 8.96 18.43
CA LYS A 151 22.61 10.02 17.51
C LYS A 151 22.95 11.40 18.04
N TYR A 152 23.08 12.35 17.14
CA TYR A 152 23.16 13.77 17.44
C TYR A 152 21.78 14.37 17.20
N ILE A 153 21.31 15.14 18.17
CA ILE A 153 20.04 15.85 18.09
C ILE A 153 20.31 17.34 18.28
N LYS A 154 19.71 18.15 17.43
CA LYS A 154 19.73 19.59 17.55
C LYS A 154 18.77 20.01 18.65
N LYS A 155 19.27 20.77 19.61
CA LYS A 155 18.56 21.28 20.77
C LYS A 155 18.46 22.80 20.68
N ALA A 156 17.26 23.33 20.91
CA ALA A 156 17.09 24.78 21.04
C ALA A 156 17.69 25.29 22.36
N GLU A 157 18.37 26.43 22.32
CA GLU A 157 18.95 27.09 23.50
C GLU A 157 17.89 27.83 24.35
N GLY A 158 16.67 27.95 23.84
CA GLY A 158 15.51 28.52 24.53
C GLY A 158 14.19 27.90 24.05
N LYS A 159 13.07 28.55 24.36
CA LYS A 159 11.75 28.09 23.93
C LYS A 159 11.60 28.16 22.41
N TYR A 160 11.34 27.02 21.77
CA TYR A 160 11.16 26.91 20.32
C TYR A 160 9.68 26.69 19.97
N VAL A 161 9.13 27.56 19.13
CA VAL A 161 7.78 27.39 18.58
C VAL A 161 7.84 26.37 17.44
N ILE A 162 7.09 25.27 17.58
CA ILE A 162 6.97 24.22 16.58
C ILE A 162 6.40 24.81 15.28
N LYS A 163 7.02 24.50 14.15
CA LYS A 163 6.61 24.96 12.82
C LYS A 163 6.04 23.80 12.01
N ASP A 164 5.30 24.12 10.95
CA ASP A 164 4.73 23.16 9.99
C ASP A 164 5.72 22.10 9.49
N ARG A 165 6.95 22.53 9.18
CA ARG A 165 8.01 21.62 8.74
C ARG A 165 8.39 20.58 9.80
N ASP A 166 8.30 20.92 11.08
CA ASP A 166 8.77 20.08 12.19
C ASP A 166 7.84 18.89 12.49
N VAL A 167 6.66 18.84 11.87
CA VAL A 167 5.66 17.79 12.10
C VAL A 167 5.20 17.12 10.80
N VAL A 168 4.75 15.88 10.93
CA VAL A 168 3.84 15.23 9.98
C VAL A 168 2.46 15.34 10.59
N PHE A 169 1.55 16.02 9.90
CA PHE A 169 0.24 16.41 10.41
C PHE A 169 -0.84 16.04 9.39
N LYS A 170 -1.94 15.45 9.88
CA LYS A 170 -3.07 15.00 9.03
C LYS A 170 -4.33 14.91 9.89
N ASN A 171 -5.45 15.44 9.39
CA ASN A 171 -6.77 15.34 10.04
C ASN A 171 -6.74 15.83 11.51
N ASN A 172 -6.29 17.05 11.76
CA ASN A 172 -6.17 17.66 13.10
C ASN A 172 -5.22 16.92 14.07
N LYS A 173 -4.42 15.98 13.58
CA LYS A 173 -3.56 15.10 14.37
C LYS A 173 -2.09 15.24 14.00
N ILE A 174 -1.24 15.44 15.01
CA ILE A 174 0.21 15.28 14.85
C ILE A 174 0.52 13.79 14.83
N ILE A 175 0.95 13.31 13.67
CA ILE A 175 1.35 11.92 13.45
C ILE A 175 2.78 11.69 13.95
N ARG A 176 3.67 12.67 13.72
CA ARG A 176 5.09 12.54 14.09
C ARG A 176 5.76 13.90 14.21
N TYR A 177 6.61 14.07 15.22
CA TYR A 177 7.50 15.20 15.42
C TYR A 177 8.92 14.88 14.96
N ILE A 178 9.53 15.81 14.23
CA ILE A 178 10.87 15.73 13.61
C ILE A 178 11.63 17.06 13.83
N GLY A 179 11.18 17.88 14.78
CA GLY A 179 11.79 19.15 15.13
C GLY A 179 12.99 19.04 16.08
N PRO A 180 13.56 20.17 16.52
CA PRO A 180 14.64 20.22 17.51
C PRO A 180 14.18 19.73 18.91
N SER A 181 15.10 19.25 19.73
CA SER A 181 14.83 18.94 21.15
C SER A 181 14.86 20.20 22.03
N GLY A 182 14.55 20.03 23.32
CA GLY A 182 14.58 21.10 24.32
C GLY A 182 13.18 21.55 24.75
N ASP A 183 13.03 22.85 24.94
CA ASP A 183 11.80 23.48 25.43
C ASP A 183 10.93 23.92 24.24
N LEU A 184 9.71 23.39 24.14
CA LEU A 184 8.86 23.55 22.96
C LEU A 184 7.55 24.31 23.26
N ILE A 185 7.03 24.99 22.25
CA ILE A 185 5.69 25.58 22.24
C ILE A 185 4.94 25.00 21.04
N LEU A 186 3.85 24.28 21.29
CA LEU A 186 2.97 23.76 20.25
C LEU A 186 1.89 24.83 19.93
N PRO A 187 1.89 25.41 18.71
CA PRO A 187 0.85 26.36 18.33
C PRO A 187 -0.53 25.71 18.20
N GLU A 188 -1.58 26.53 18.17
CA GLU A 188 -2.96 26.08 17.90
C GLU A 188 -3.14 25.56 16.49
N LEU A 189 -2.43 26.15 15.52
CA LEU A 189 -2.53 25.84 14.10
C LEU A 189 -1.23 25.24 13.57
N ILE A 190 -1.36 24.19 12.77
CA ILE A 190 -0.31 23.62 11.91
C ILE A 190 -0.89 23.49 10.52
N ASN A 191 -0.19 23.98 9.49
CA ASN A 191 -0.69 24.06 8.12
C ASN A 191 -2.05 24.78 7.99
N GLY A 192 -2.36 25.71 8.90
CA GLY A 192 -3.65 26.41 8.96
C GLY A 192 -4.81 25.63 9.58
N GLU A 193 -4.57 24.40 10.05
CA GLU A 193 -5.58 23.53 10.68
C GLU A 193 -5.34 23.42 12.18
N LEU A 194 -6.42 23.25 12.96
CA LEU A 194 -6.36 23.10 14.41
C LEU A 194 -5.66 21.81 14.83
N VAL A 195 -4.76 21.88 15.79
CA VAL A 195 -4.17 20.71 16.43
C VAL A 195 -5.05 20.27 17.59
N GLU A 196 -5.76 19.16 17.41
CA GLU A 196 -6.66 18.60 18.43
C GLU A 196 -6.16 17.27 19.02
N ILE A 197 -5.32 16.54 18.27
CA ILE A 197 -4.80 15.23 18.67
C ILE A 197 -3.28 15.20 18.62
N ILE A 198 -2.66 14.71 19.71
CA ILE A 198 -1.26 14.31 19.70
C ILE A 198 -1.23 12.80 19.50
N GLY A 199 -0.77 12.38 18.32
CA GLY A 199 -0.90 10.99 17.88
C GLY A 199 0.04 10.00 18.55
N GLU A 200 -0.24 8.72 18.30
CA GLU A 200 0.57 7.60 18.80
C GLU A 200 2.05 7.81 18.50
N GLU A 201 2.88 7.72 19.53
CA GLU A 201 4.34 7.90 19.46
C GLU A 201 4.81 9.24 18.84
N ALA A 202 3.93 10.24 18.68
CA ALA A 202 4.22 11.45 17.90
C ALA A 202 5.48 12.20 18.34
N PHE A 203 5.67 12.38 19.64
CA PHE A 203 6.83 13.02 20.26
C PHE A 203 7.73 12.02 21.00
N SER A 204 7.61 10.73 20.70
CA SER A 204 8.37 9.67 21.37
C SER A 204 9.87 9.80 21.10
N ASN A 205 10.69 9.68 22.15
CA ASN A 205 12.16 9.76 22.07
C ASN A 205 12.73 11.07 21.48
N ALA A 206 11.97 12.17 21.54
CA ALA A 206 12.35 13.48 21.01
C ALA A 206 13.30 14.29 21.92
N GLN A 207 13.59 13.79 23.13
CA GLN A 207 14.47 14.44 24.12
C GLN A 207 13.94 15.80 24.61
N ILE A 208 12.62 15.96 24.63
CA ILE A 208 11.93 17.19 25.04
C ILE A 208 12.08 17.37 26.55
N THR A 209 12.42 18.58 27.00
CA THR A 209 12.56 18.95 28.41
C THR A 209 11.32 19.64 28.96
N SER A 210 10.64 20.44 28.15
CA SER A 210 9.31 20.99 28.45
C SER A 210 8.51 21.21 27.17
N ILE A 211 7.18 21.18 27.25
CA ILE A 211 6.30 21.54 26.13
C ILE A 211 5.08 22.31 26.63
N GLN A 212 4.80 23.46 26.00
CA GLN A 212 3.55 24.19 26.18
C GLN A 212 2.54 23.69 25.15
N LEU A 213 1.46 23.08 25.63
CA LEU A 213 0.34 22.61 24.80
C LEU A 213 -0.70 23.73 24.63
N SER A 214 -1.39 23.74 23.49
CA SER A 214 -2.50 24.65 23.22
C SER A 214 -3.82 24.15 23.82
N ASN A 215 -4.79 25.05 24.02
CA ASN A 215 -6.12 24.71 24.55
C ASN A 215 -7.04 24.04 23.51
N CYS A 216 -6.50 23.67 22.34
CA CYS A 216 -7.23 22.93 21.31
C CYS A 216 -7.04 21.41 21.47
N ILE A 217 -6.01 20.98 22.20
CA ILE A 217 -5.71 19.55 22.38
C ILE A 217 -6.83 18.88 23.19
N ARG A 218 -7.46 17.86 22.61
CA ARG A 218 -8.50 17.05 23.24
C ARG A 218 -8.01 15.67 23.63
N LYS A 219 -7.09 15.10 22.83
CA LYS A 219 -6.63 13.70 22.97
C LYS A 219 -5.12 13.61 22.87
N ILE A 220 -4.52 12.85 23.80
CA ILE A 220 -3.10 12.48 23.80
C ILE A 220 -3.03 10.96 23.70
N GLU A 221 -2.62 10.47 22.55
CA GLU A 221 -2.64 9.04 22.23
C GLU A 221 -1.45 8.26 22.83
N SER A 222 -1.52 6.94 22.62
CA SER A 222 -0.62 5.99 23.21
C SER A 222 0.84 6.34 22.94
N LYS A 223 1.67 6.34 24.00
CA LYS A 223 3.11 6.69 23.93
C LYS A 223 3.45 8.05 23.29
N ALA A 224 2.50 8.98 23.15
CA ALA A 224 2.72 10.27 22.50
C ALA A 224 4.02 10.98 22.93
N PHE A 225 4.32 11.01 24.23
CA PHE A 225 5.52 11.61 24.83
C PHE A 225 6.44 10.57 25.49
N TYR A 226 6.39 9.31 25.05
CA TYR A 226 7.17 8.22 25.63
C TYR A 226 8.69 8.49 25.57
N ASN A 227 9.39 8.18 26.66
CA ASN A 227 10.85 8.24 26.76
C ASN A 227 11.44 9.62 26.42
N ASN A 228 10.99 10.65 27.13
CA ASN A 228 11.50 12.03 27.04
C ASN A 228 12.13 12.48 28.39
N LYS A 229 12.42 13.78 28.52
CA LYS A 229 13.05 14.38 29.71
C LYS A 229 12.09 15.34 30.45
N LEU A 230 10.77 15.23 30.23
CA LEU A 230 9.78 16.13 30.83
C LEU A 230 9.81 16.04 32.36
N SER A 231 10.14 17.15 33.03
CA SER A 231 10.08 17.26 34.50
C SER A 231 8.77 17.90 34.99
N TYR A 232 8.12 18.67 34.11
CA TYR A 232 6.82 19.30 34.32
C TYR A 232 6.04 19.36 33.00
N ILE A 233 4.72 19.26 33.09
CA ILE A 233 3.82 19.54 31.97
C ILE A 233 2.52 20.16 32.50
N HIS A 234 2.07 21.23 31.85
CA HIS A 234 0.72 21.73 32.03
C HIS A 234 -0.18 21.06 30.98
N ILE A 235 -1.09 20.21 31.44
CA ILE A 235 -2.08 19.55 30.57
C ILE A 235 -3.29 20.48 30.48
N PRO A 236 -3.66 20.98 29.28
CA PRO A 236 -4.77 21.92 29.11
C PRO A 236 -6.12 21.35 29.58
N GLU A 237 -7.02 22.22 30.05
CA GLU A 237 -8.39 21.84 30.45
C GLU A 237 -9.25 21.25 29.33
N SER A 238 -8.83 21.43 28.07
CA SER A 238 -9.47 20.81 26.90
C SER A 238 -9.18 19.32 26.75
N VAL A 239 -8.13 18.80 27.40
CA VAL A 239 -7.73 17.39 27.25
C VAL A 239 -8.71 16.48 28.02
N GLN A 240 -9.34 15.58 27.29
CA GLN A 240 -10.35 14.64 27.81
C GLN A 240 -9.82 13.21 27.92
N LYS A 241 -8.81 12.85 27.10
CA LYS A 241 -8.31 11.47 27.02
C LYS A 241 -6.79 11.43 26.92
N ILE A 242 -6.16 10.67 27.82
CA ILE A 242 -4.72 10.35 27.81
C ILE A 242 -4.60 8.83 27.72
N GLU A 243 -4.00 8.33 26.65
CA GLU A 243 -3.94 6.89 26.40
C GLU A 243 -2.68 6.22 26.99
N SER A 244 -2.57 4.92 26.74
CA SER A 244 -1.61 4.04 27.36
C SER A 244 -0.17 4.48 27.13
N SER A 245 0.62 4.50 28.20
CA SER A 245 2.03 4.93 28.18
C SER A 245 2.31 6.32 27.61
N ALA A 246 1.30 7.20 27.45
CA ALA A 246 1.44 8.51 26.81
C ALA A 246 2.63 9.34 27.33
N PHE A 247 2.87 9.35 28.64
CA PHE A 247 3.97 10.07 29.31
C PHE A 247 4.95 9.14 30.03
N ARG A 248 4.94 7.84 29.71
CA ARG A 248 5.81 6.85 30.36
C ARG A 248 7.29 7.14 30.08
N LYS A 249 8.17 6.85 31.05
CA LYS A 249 9.62 7.10 30.99
C LYS A 249 9.95 8.58 30.80
N ASN A 250 9.49 9.41 31.74
CA ASN A 250 9.84 10.83 31.83
C ASN A 250 10.40 11.13 33.22
N GLN A 251 10.46 12.41 33.61
CA GLN A 251 10.97 12.85 34.92
C GLN A 251 9.91 13.60 35.75
N LEU A 252 8.63 13.43 35.45
CA LEU A 252 7.53 14.15 36.10
C LEU A 252 7.49 13.81 37.60
N CYS A 253 7.48 14.84 38.45
CA CYS A 253 7.40 14.68 39.91
C CYS A 253 6.05 15.07 40.50
N ALA A 254 5.25 15.84 39.78
CA ALA A 254 3.85 16.16 40.08
C ALA A 254 3.08 16.39 38.78
N ILE A 255 1.78 16.11 38.79
CA ILE A 255 0.87 16.34 37.66
C ILE A 255 -0.47 16.83 38.22
N ILE A 256 -1.04 17.83 37.54
CA ILE A 256 -2.42 18.25 37.71
C ILE A 256 -3.17 17.75 36.47
N LEU A 257 -4.15 16.89 36.69
CA LEU A 257 -5.02 16.42 35.63
C LEU A 257 -6.15 17.42 35.38
N PRO A 258 -6.53 17.66 34.13
CA PRO A 258 -7.60 18.60 33.80
C PRO A 258 -8.95 18.08 34.27
N SER A 259 -9.88 18.98 34.60
CA SER A 259 -11.20 18.62 35.15
C SER A 259 -12.08 17.80 34.19
N LYS A 260 -11.79 17.86 32.89
CA LYS A 260 -12.52 17.15 31.82
C LYS A 260 -11.92 15.80 31.42
N ILE A 261 -10.85 15.33 32.06
CA ILE A 261 -10.28 14.02 31.72
C ILE A 261 -11.23 12.90 32.15
N TYR A 262 -11.57 12.02 31.23
CA TYR A 262 -12.45 10.86 31.46
C TYR A 262 -11.73 9.52 31.37
N TYR A 263 -10.51 9.53 30.82
CA TYR A 263 -9.76 8.30 30.56
C TYR A 263 -8.26 8.53 30.76
N LEU A 264 -7.66 7.67 31.59
CA LEU A 264 -6.22 7.50 31.73
C LEU A 264 -5.85 6.06 31.37
N GLY A 265 -5.12 5.92 30.28
CA GLY A 265 -4.69 4.62 29.77
C GLY A 265 -3.64 3.95 30.64
N GLU A 266 -3.50 2.66 30.42
CA GLU A 266 -2.56 1.79 31.09
C GLU A 266 -1.12 2.36 31.05
N LYS A 267 -0.45 2.43 32.20
CA LYS A 267 0.96 2.88 32.29
C LYS A 267 1.17 4.31 31.79
N ALA A 268 0.13 5.14 31.64
CA ALA A 268 0.22 6.49 31.05
C ALA A 268 1.35 7.33 31.66
N PHE A 269 1.56 7.24 32.97
CA PHE A 269 2.60 7.97 33.68
C PHE A 269 3.64 7.07 34.37
N LEU A 270 3.70 5.79 34.03
CA LEU A 270 4.65 4.84 34.64
C LEU A 270 6.11 5.26 34.36
N GLU A 271 7.04 4.85 35.23
CA GLU A 271 8.48 5.18 35.09
C GLU A 271 8.74 6.70 35.05
N ASN A 272 8.01 7.45 35.90
CA ASN A 272 8.27 8.84 36.26
C ASN A 272 8.74 8.92 37.72
N LYS A 273 8.86 10.14 38.26
CA LYS A 273 9.16 10.41 39.68
C LYS A 273 7.89 10.68 40.51
N LEU A 274 6.71 10.29 40.00
CA LEU A 274 5.42 10.49 40.65
C LEU A 274 5.23 9.50 41.79
N LYS A 275 4.76 10.00 42.95
CA LYS A 275 4.32 9.15 44.07
C LYS A 275 2.83 8.82 43.99
N SER A 276 2.03 9.80 43.57
CA SER A 276 0.60 9.64 43.37
C SER A 276 0.07 10.70 42.39
N ILE A 277 -1.14 10.48 41.89
CA ILE A 277 -1.90 11.42 41.06
C ILE A 277 -3.30 11.53 41.64
N GLN A 278 -3.77 12.76 41.86
CA GLN A 278 -5.16 13.03 42.24
C GLN A 278 -6.04 12.94 40.98
N LEU A 279 -7.07 12.10 41.02
CA LEU A 279 -8.08 12.09 39.97
C LEU A 279 -9.03 13.29 40.16
N PRO A 280 -9.38 13.99 39.07
CA PRO A 280 -10.24 15.15 39.16
C PRO A 280 -11.69 14.74 39.45
N LYS A 281 -12.41 15.62 40.13
CA LYS A 281 -13.87 15.54 40.20
C LYS A 281 -14.44 16.07 38.89
N ILE A 282 -15.27 15.27 38.25
CA ILE A 282 -15.92 15.62 36.99
C ILE A 282 -17.29 16.24 37.28
N ASN A 283 -17.72 17.19 36.45
CA ASN A 283 -19.01 17.87 36.55
C ASN A 283 -20.21 17.01 36.06
N THR A 284 -20.17 15.72 36.36
CA THR A 284 -21.21 14.72 36.06
C THR A 284 -21.26 13.73 37.22
N GLU A 285 -22.45 13.21 37.54
CA GLU A 285 -22.59 12.11 38.52
C GLU A 285 -21.91 10.85 37.99
N GLY A 286 -21.07 10.23 38.83
CA GLY A 286 -20.22 9.13 38.43
C GLY A 286 -19.03 8.95 39.33
N GLN A 287 -18.19 7.98 38.98
CA GLN A 287 -16.98 7.65 39.74
C GLN A 287 -15.90 7.11 38.82
N TRP A 288 -14.65 7.28 39.25
CA TRP A 288 -13.50 6.65 38.60
C TRP A 288 -13.45 5.16 38.92
N VAL A 289 -13.21 4.35 37.90
CA VAL A 289 -13.09 2.90 38.01
C VAL A 289 -11.72 2.46 37.51
N ASN A 290 -11.11 1.52 38.24
CA ASN A 290 -9.84 0.91 37.89
C ASN A 290 -10.05 -0.38 37.09
N PHE A 291 -9.29 -0.52 36.02
CA PHE A 291 -9.25 -1.71 35.19
C PHE A 291 -7.84 -2.29 35.18
N THR A 292 -7.68 -3.43 35.85
CA THR A 292 -6.55 -4.33 35.66
C THR A 292 -6.81 -5.22 34.44
N GLU A 293 -5.80 -5.46 33.62
CA GLU A 293 -5.88 -6.15 32.32
C GLU A 293 -6.70 -7.47 32.34
N PHE A 294 -7.52 -7.64 31.30
CA PHE A 294 -7.85 -8.92 30.63
C PHE A 294 -8.49 -10.11 31.37
N GLU A 295 -8.98 -9.97 32.60
CA GLU A 295 -9.92 -10.96 33.16
C GLU A 295 -11.13 -10.29 33.81
N GLY A 296 -12.11 -9.89 33.00
CA GLY A 296 -13.56 -9.89 33.28
C GLY A 296 -14.13 -9.42 34.64
N LYS A 297 -13.35 -8.84 35.55
CA LYS A 297 -13.78 -8.40 36.87
C LYS A 297 -13.51 -6.91 37.02
N LEU A 298 -14.60 -6.19 37.26
CA LEU A 298 -14.61 -4.79 37.72
C LEU A 298 -13.98 -4.76 39.10
N ILE A 299 -12.90 -4.00 39.30
CA ILE A 299 -12.31 -3.81 40.62
C ILE A 299 -12.17 -2.32 40.92
N ASP A 300 -12.81 -1.98 42.02
CA ASP A 300 -12.84 -0.72 42.74
C ASP A 300 -13.56 0.46 42.07
N LYS A 301 -14.66 0.84 42.72
CA LYS A 301 -15.57 1.94 42.37
C LYS A 301 -15.17 3.27 43.03
N SER A 302 -14.13 3.31 43.86
CA SER A 302 -13.94 4.40 44.83
C SER A 302 -12.57 5.09 44.79
N ILE A 303 -11.90 5.09 43.64
CA ILE A 303 -10.56 5.68 43.56
C ILE A 303 -10.64 7.18 43.34
N SER A 304 -10.06 7.93 44.26
CA SER A 304 -9.81 9.37 44.13
C SER A 304 -8.32 9.72 44.01
N VAL A 305 -7.43 8.80 44.43
CA VAL A 305 -5.97 8.97 44.37
C VAL A 305 -5.35 7.70 43.79
N ILE A 306 -4.54 7.85 42.74
CA ILE A 306 -3.75 6.77 42.14
C ILE A 306 -2.35 6.81 42.75
N ASP A 307 -1.92 5.78 43.45
CA ASP A 307 -0.54 5.65 43.93
C ASP A 307 0.41 5.10 42.85
N SER A 308 1.71 5.15 43.10
CA SER A 308 2.73 4.68 42.16
C SER A 308 2.61 3.21 41.78
N THR A 309 2.00 2.36 42.63
CA THR A 309 1.82 0.93 42.35
C THR A 309 0.66 0.68 41.37
N SER A 310 -0.32 1.57 41.36
CA SER A 310 -1.50 1.49 40.51
C SER A 310 -1.36 2.24 39.18
N LEU A 311 -0.24 2.97 38.96
CA LEU A 311 0.04 3.66 37.69
C LEU A 311 0.14 2.72 36.49
N SER A 312 0.23 1.40 36.70
CA SER A 312 0.20 0.39 35.65
C SER A 312 -1.20 0.04 35.15
N ASN A 313 -2.27 0.62 35.69
CA ASN A 313 -3.63 0.24 35.34
C ASN A 313 -4.31 1.28 34.45
N THR A 314 -5.46 0.92 33.88
CA THR A 314 -6.33 1.86 33.17
C THR A 314 -7.38 2.42 34.14
N PHE A 315 -7.65 3.72 34.06
CA PHE A 315 -8.71 4.37 34.83
C PHE A 315 -9.68 5.05 33.89
N THR A 316 -10.97 4.80 34.08
CA THR A 316 -12.03 5.41 33.27
C THR A 316 -13.08 5.97 34.20
N PHE A 317 -13.56 7.19 33.93
CA PHE A 317 -14.71 7.75 34.62
C PHE A 317 -15.99 7.15 34.07
N TYR A 318 -16.76 6.52 34.95
CA TYR A 318 -18.05 5.92 34.64
C TYR A 318 -19.15 6.88 35.05
N ALA A 319 -19.82 7.46 34.07
CA ALA A 319 -20.98 8.30 34.31
C ALA A 319 -22.22 7.45 34.68
N GLU A 320 -23.01 7.95 35.63
CA GLU A 320 -24.29 7.33 35.97
C GLU A 320 -25.36 7.58 34.91
N ASP A 321 -25.31 8.76 34.26
CA ASP A 321 -26.03 9.09 33.04
C ASP A 321 -25.30 10.25 32.33
N TYR A 322 -25.03 10.11 31.03
CA TYR A 322 -24.33 11.15 30.26
C TYR A 322 -24.85 11.22 28.84
N THR A 323 -25.15 12.43 28.35
CA THR A 323 -25.53 12.66 26.95
C THR A 323 -24.35 13.25 26.21
N ILE A 324 -23.98 12.60 25.10
CA ILE A 324 -22.83 13.01 24.26
C ILE A 324 -23.09 14.39 23.65
N ASP A 325 -22.07 15.25 23.69
CA ASP A 325 -22.06 16.54 23.00
C ASP A 325 -20.90 16.69 22.01
N LYS A 326 -20.82 17.85 21.34
CA LYS A 326 -19.82 18.14 20.28
C LYS A 326 -18.37 18.10 20.74
N ASN A 327 -18.13 18.19 22.05
CA ASN A 327 -16.81 18.11 22.64
C ASN A 327 -16.40 16.68 22.96
N ASP A 328 -17.25 15.67 22.77
CA ASP A 328 -16.93 14.27 23.10
C ASP A 328 -16.56 13.44 21.86
N VAL A 329 -16.75 13.99 20.66
CA VAL A 329 -16.64 13.29 19.39
C VAL A 329 -15.86 14.08 18.36
N PHE A 330 -15.23 13.35 17.44
CA PHE A 330 -14.83 13.90 16.15
C PHE A 330 -15.86 13.52 15.09
N ILE A 331 -16.26 14.51 14.30
CA ILE A 331 -17.31 14.38 13.28
C ILE A 331 -16.70 14.66 11.90
N ASP A 332 -16.96 13.78 10.95
CA ASP A 332 -16.65 13.95 9.53
C ASP A 332 -17.94 13.75 8.71
N GLY A 333 -18.46 14.83 8.14
CA GLY A 333 -19.78 14.84 7.52
C GLY A 333 -20.88 14.47 8.52
N ASP A 334 -21.63 13.41 8.25
CA ASP A 334 -22.71 12.87 9.08
C ASP A 334 -22.26 11.71 10.00
N LYS A 335 -20.95 11.54 10.18
CA LYS A 335 -20.36 10.40 10.87
C LYS A 335 -19.59 10.84 12.11
N VAL A 336 -19.85 10.16 13.23
CA VAL A 336 -18.91 10.16 14.34
C VAL A 336 -17.77 9.22 13.98
N ILE A 337 -16.55 9.75 13.89
CA ILE A 337 -15.34 8.99 13.54
C ILE A 337 -14.46 8.66 14.75
N ASP A 338 -14.65 9.30 15.90
CA ASP A 338 -14.00 8.93 17.16
C ASP A 338 -14.81 9.45 18.34
N TYR A 339 -14.68 8.80 19.49
CA TYR A 339 -15.29 9.18 20.76
C TYR A 339 -14.22 9.24 21.87
N PHE A 340 -14.32 10.23 22.74
CA PHE A 340 -13.35 10.46 23.82
C PHE A 340 -13.97 11.02 25.10
N GLY A 341 -15.29 10.89 25.26
CA GLY A 341 -16.02 11.20 26.49
C GLY A 341 -15.99 10.06 27.54
N PRO A 342 -16.80 10.17 28.60
CA PRO A 342 -16.89 9.19 29.69
C PRO A 342 -17.38 7.81 29.27
N GLY A 343 -17.01 6.79 30.07
CA GLY A 343 -17.67 5.48 30.04
C GLY A 343 -18.97 5.48 30.84
N GLY A 344 -19.46 4.28 31.19
CA GLY A 344 -20.69 4.13 31.97
C GLY A 344 -21.97 4.17 31.11
N LYS A 345 -23.03 4.80 31.61
CA LYS A 345 -24.31 4.89 30.89
C LYS A 345 -24.32 6.13 30.00
N ILE A 346 -24.41 5.93 28.68
CA ILE A 346 -24.40 7.03 27.72
C ILE A 346 -25.65 7.07 26.83
N THR A 347 -26.03 8.28 26.44
CA THR A 347 -27.05 8.56 25.44
C THR A 347 -26.41 9.25 24.24
N ILE A 348 -26.60 8.68 23.04
CA ILE A 348 -26.10 9.19 21.77
C ILE A 348 -27.25 9.87 21.03
N PRO A 349 -27.31 11.21 20.98
CA PRO A 349 -28.32 11.92 20.20
C PRO A 349 -28.04 11.80 18.70
N ASN A 350 -29.08 11.96 17.89
CA ASN A 350 -28.95 12.05 16.43
C ASN A 350 -28.52 13.46 15.96
N ILE A 351 -28.45 14.44 16.86
CA ILE A 351 -27.91 15.77 16.61
C ILE A 351 -26.81 16.03 17.63
N ILE A 352 -25.59 16.24 17.16
CA ILE A 352 -24.44 16.58 18.01
C ILE A 352 -23.91 17.95 17.56
N GLY A 353 -23.98 18.94 18.46
CA GLY A 353 -23.73 20.33 18.08
C GLY A 353 -24.78 20.83 17.10
N GLU A 354 -24.37 21.07 15.86
CA GLU A 354 -25.26 21.52 14.76
C GLU A 354 -25.36 20.47 13.64
N VAL A 355 -24.81 19.27 13.84
CA VAL A 355 -24.71 18.23 12.82
C VAL A 355 -25.69 17.10 13.12
N GLU A 356 -26.48 16.71 12.12
CA GLU A 356 -27.28 15.49 12.16
C GLU A 356 -26.38 14.27 11.87
N ILE A 357 -26.30 13.36 12.83
CA ILE A 357 -25.48 12.16 12.76
C ILE A 357 -26.32 11.00 12.21
N LYS A 358 -25.77 10.30 11.23
CA LYS A 358 -26.35 9.08 10.65
C LYS A 358 -25.54 7.83 10.93
N THR A 359 -24.22 7.97 11.13
CA THR A 359 -23.30 6.83 11.27
C THR A 359 -22.41 6.98 12.50
N LEU A 360 -22.23 5.87 13.24
CA LEU A 360 -21.37 5.80 14.41
C LEU A 360 -20.17 4.87 14.19
N HIS A 361 -18.97 5.33 14.54
CA HIS A 361 -17.73 4.56 14.58
C HIS A 361 -16.95 4.80 15.89
N ASN A 362 -16.05 3.87 16.22
CA ASN A 362 -15.02 4.04 17.25
C ASN A 362 -15.53 4.34 18.68
N PHE A 363 -16.65 3.71 19.04
CA PHE A 363 -17.16 3.67 20.41
C PHE A 363 -16.62 2.45 21.20
N ASN A 364 -15.63 1.72 20.70
CA ASN A 364 -15.11 0.50 21.33
C ASN A 364 -14.20 0.80 22.52
N SER A 365 -14.18 -0.09 23.50
CA SER A 365 -13.19 -0.04 24.61
C SER A 365 -13.27 1.20 25.51
N HIS A 366 -14.46 1.79 25.65
CA HIS A 366 -14.75 2.95 26.51
C HIS A 366 -15.34 2.57 27.87
N GLY A 367 -15.69 1.30 28.08
CA GLY A 367 -16.25 0.85 29.34
C GLY A 367 -17.72 1.23 29.51
N PHE A 368 -18.52 1.23 28.44
CA PHE A 368 -19.95 1.49 28.57
C PHE A 368 -20.67 0.39 29.35
N SER A 369 -21.51 0.78 30.30
CA SER A 369 -22.43 -0.13 31.00
C SER A 369 -23.79 -0.20 30.29
N GLU A 370 -24.26 0.93 29.75
CA GLU A 370 -25.50 1.01 28.96
C GLU A 370 -25.33 2.06 27.85
N VAL A 371 -25.83 1.75 26.64
CA VAL A 371 -25.85 2.70 25.53
C VAL A 371 -27.28 2.88 25.01
N ILE A 372 -27.71 4.13 24.92
CA ILE A 372 -29.02 4.52 24.36
C ILE A 372 -28.76 5.29 23.07
N ILE A 373 -29.06 4.68 21.92
CA ILE A 373 -28.91 5.34 20.61
C ILE A 373 -30.27 5.94 20.23
N LYS A 374 -30.30 7.23 19.90
CA LYS A 374 -31.55 7.93 19.55
C LYS A 374 -31.95 7.74 18.08
N GLU A 375 -33.25 7.88 17.84
CA GLU A 375 -33.86 7.78 16.51
C GLU A 375 -33.20 8.75 15.52
N GLY A 376 -32.96 8.30 14.28
CA GLY A 376 -32.29 9.08 13.24
C GLY A 376 -30.88 8.59 12.90
N ILE A 377 -30.28 7.76 13.75
CA ILE A 377 -29.04 7.02 13.48
C ILE A 377 -29.37 5.78 12.63
N ASP A 378 -28.72 5.66 11.48
CA ASP A 378 -29.02 4.61 10.50
C ASP A 378 -27.99 3.47 10.53
N ARG A 379 -26.73 3.76 10.91
CA ARG A 379 -25.61 2.83 10.68
C ARG A 379 -24.63 2.75 11.84
N LEU A 380 -24.27 1.52 12.21
CA LEU A 380 -23.21 1.23 13.18
C LEU A 380 -22.03 0.56 12.47
N GLY A 381 -20.85 1.17 12.56
CA GLY A 381 -19.63 0.72 11.90
C GLY A 381 -19.00 -0.53 12.53
N THR A 382 -18.00 -1.10 11.84
CA THR A 382 -17.30 -2.31 12.29
C THR A 382 -16.73 -2.12 13.69
N SER A 383 -16.98 -3.10 14.57
CA SER A 383 -16.55 -3.08 15.98
C SER A 383 -17.00 -1.86 16.78
N CYS A 384 -18.01 -1.09 16.32
CA CYS A 384 -18.36 0.21 16.88
C CYS A 384 -18.47 0.21 18.41
N PHE A 385 -19.15 -0.76 19.03
CA PHE A 385 -19.32 -0.88 20.49
C PHE A 385 -18.62 -2.10 21.09
N ALA A 386 -17.60 -2.64 20.43
CA ALA A 386 -16.90 -3.82 20.92
C ALA A 386 -16.12 -3.56 22.22
N PHE A 387 -15.92 -4.59 23.03
CA PHE A 387 -15.07 -4.55 24.23
C PHE A 387 -15.47 -3.48 25.27
N ASN A 388 -16.77 -3.20 25.43
CA ASN A 388 -17.26 -2.16 26.36
C ASN A 388 -17.75 -2.67 27.71
N LYS A 389 -17.95 -3.98 27.88
CA LYS A 389 -18.57 -4.57 29.09
C LYS A 389 -20.05 -4.14 29.26
N MET A 390 -20.71 -3.84 28.16
CA MET A 390 -22.06 -3.31 28.12
C MET A 390 -23.09 -4.34 28.57
N LEU A 391 -23.94 -3.97 29.53
CA LEU A 391 -25.03 -4.82 30.05
C LEU A 391 -26.33 -4.64 29.25
N LYS A 392 -26.53 -3.45 28.67
CA LYS A 392 -27.74 -3.09 27.94
C LYS A 392 -27.45 -2.15 26.78
N VAL A 393 -28.12 -2.39 25.65
CA VAL A 393 -28.16 -1.46 24.52
C VAL A 393 -29.61 -1.19 24.14
N THR A 394 -29.93 0.06 23.81
CA THR A 394 -31.20 0.46 23.19
C THR A 394 -30.92 0.91 21.76
N LEU A 395 -31.35 0.10 20.79
CA LEU A 395 -31.24 0.38 19.36
C LEU A 395 -32.55 1.04 18.86
N PRO A 396 -32.47 2.14 18.08
CA PRO A 396 -33.64 2.78 17.48
C PRO A 396 -34.10 2.01 16.25
N GLU A 397 -35.36 2.22 15.86
CA GLU A 397 -35.96 1.54 14.70
C GLU A 397 -35.41 2.07 13.36
N SER A 398 -34.75 3.23 13.37
CA SER A 398 -34.03 3.78 12.23
C SER A 398 -32.81 2.97 11.79
N VAL A 399 -32.21 2.14 12.67
CA VAL A 399 -30.99 1.39 12.33
C VAL A 399 -31.23 0.40 11.20
N GLN A 400 -30.52 0.59 10.09
CA GLN A 400 -30.59 -0.22 8.88
C GLN A 400 -29.42 -1.20 8.78
N THR A 401 -28.25 -0.85 9.32
CA THR A 401 -27.05 -1.69 9.24
C THR A 401 -26.27 -1.71 10.55
N ILE A 402 -25.87 -2.90 10.98
CA ILE A 402 -24.95 -3.14 12.10
C ILE A 402 -23.80 -3.99 11.56
N ALA A 403 -22.61 -3.42 11.43
CA ALA A 403 -21.48 -4.08 10.76
C ALA A 403 -20.79 -5.14 11.65
N ASP A 404 -19.84 -5.88 11.05
CA ASP A 404 -19.06 -6.94 11.69
C ASP A 404 -18.59 -6.55 13.10
N SER A 405 -18.84 -7.44 14.07
CA SER A 405 -18.36 -7.34 15.46
C SER A 405 -18.83 -6.10 16.25
N SER A 406 -19.86 -5.38 15.79
CA SER A 406 -20.29 -4.11 16.42
C SER A 406 -20.56 -4.19 17.93
N PHE A 407 -21.07 -5.30 18.45
CA PHE A 407 -21.31 -5.51 19.89
C PHE A 407 -20.50 -6.70 20.45
N TYR A 408 -19.41 -7.06 19.80
CA TYR A 408 -18.53 -8.16 20.20
C TYR A 408 -17.93 -7.96 21.59
N ASN A 409 -17.85 -9.02 22.39
CA ASN A 409 -17.19 -9.03 23.70
C ASN A 409 -17.78 -7.97 24.66
N ASN A 410 -19.04 -8.17 24.99
CA ASN A 410 -19.81 -7.37 25.94
C ASN A 410 -20.51 -8.29 26.95
N TYR A 411 -21.41 -7.75 27.77
CA TYR A 411 -22.18 -8.50 28.76
C TYR A 411 -23.69 -8.33 28.54
N LEU A 412 -24.11 -8.16 27.29
CA LEU A 412 -25.51 -7.93 26.95
C LEU A 412 -26.32 -9.16 27.35
N LYS A 413 -27.43 -8.97 28.07
CA LYS A 413 -28.35 -10.05 28.47
C LYS A 413 -29.54 -10.25 27.54
N LYS A 414 -29.94 -9.19 26.85
CA LYS A 414 -31.08 -9.20 25.93
C LYS A 414 -30.82 -8.27 24.76
N ILE A 415 -31.38 -8.61 23.61
CA ILE A 415 -31.33 -7.76 22.42
C ILE A 415 -32.64 -7.82 21.65
N LYS A 416 -33.11 -6.64 21.22
CA LYS A 416 -34.21 -6.51 20.26
C LYS A 416 -33.60 -6.03 18.94
N ILE A 417 -33.88 -6.76 17.86
CA ILE A 417 -33.38 -6.42 16.53
C ILE A 417 -34.31 -5.35 15.91
N PRO A 418 -33.79 -4.20 15.45
CA PRO A 418 -34.59 -3.15 14.79
C PRO A 418 -35.32 -3.67 13.56
N THR A 419 -36.51 -3.14 13.28
CA THR A 419 -37.39 -3.58 12.18
C THR A 419 -36.78 -3.44 10.78
N LYS A 420 -35.89 -2.46 10.57
CA LYS A 420 -35.21 -2.23 9.29
C LYS A 420 -33.96 -3.08 9.07
N LEU A 421 -33.49 -3.82 10.08
CA LEU A 421 -32.28 -4.63 9.97
C LEU A 421 -32.56 -5.95 9.23
N ILE A 422 -32.02 -6.10 8.02
CA ILE A 422 -32.26 -7.26 7.15
C ILE A 422 -31.23 -8.38 7.39
N SER A 423 -30.08 -8.06 7.97
CA SER A 423 -29.00 -9.01 8.22
C SER A 423 -28.26 -8.75 9.52
N ILE A 424 -27.81 -9.82 10.19
CA ILE A 424 -26.92 -9.76 11.35
C ILE A 424 -25.55 -10.27 10.92
N GLU A 425 -24.57 -9.37 10.96
CA GLU A 425 -23.23 -9.56 10.40
C GLU A 425 -22.32 -10.41 11.31
N LYS A 426 -21.11 -10.70 10.83
CA LYS A 426 -20.17 -11.62 11.47
C LYS A 426 -19.84 -11.17 12.90
N SER A 427 -19.94 -12.10 13.85
CA SER A 427 -19.58 -11.89 15.26
C SER A 427 -20.29 -10.71 15.95
N THR A 428 -21.38 -10.16 15.37
CA THR A 428 -21.99 -8.91 15.84
C THR A 428 -22.34 -8.93 17.32
N PHE A 429 -22.89 -10.02 17.82
CA PHE A 429 -23.27 -10.23 19.23
C PHE A 429 -22.54 -11.44 19.85
N ALA A 430 -21.37 -11.81 19.32
CA ALA A 430 -20.58 -12.91 19.88
C ALA A 430 -19.92 -12.53 21.21
N ASP A 431 -19.61 -13.54 22.02
CA ASP A 431 -18.97 -13.40 23.34
C ASP A 431 -19.74 -12.40 24.22
N ASN A 432 -21.01 -12.71 24.48
CA ASN A 432 -21.92 -11.92 25.31
C ASN A 432 -22.59 -12.81 26.38
N GLN A 433 -23.62 -12.30 27.05
CA GLN A 433 -24.41 -13.04 28.04
C GLN A 433 -25.89 -13.12 27.64
N ILE A 434 -26.19 -13.15 26.34
CA ILE A 434 -27.56 -12.99 25.85
C ILE A 434 -28.37 -14.23 26.20
N GLU A 435 -29.42 -14.03 26.98
CA GLU A 435 -30.40 -15.04 27.41
C GLU A 435 -31.62 -15.05 26.47
N LYS A 436 -32.00 -13.88 25.93
CA LYS A 436 -33.18 -13.72 25.06
C LYS A 436 -32.93 -12.78 23.88
N ILE A 437 -33.38 -13.19 22.69
CA ILE A 437 -33.38 -12.38 21.47
C ILE A 437 -34.81 -12.16 21.00
N ILE A 438 -35.14 -10.94 20.61
CA ILE A 438 -36.37 -10.62 19.88
C ILE A 438 -35.96 -10.25 18.45
N PHE A 439 -36.18 -11.17 17.51
CA PHE A 439 -35.94 -10.93 16.09
C PHE A 439 -37.05 -10.07 15.48
N ASN A 440 -36.76 -9.42 14.36
CA ASN A 440 -37.78 -8.79 13.52
C ASN A 440 -38.25 -9.77 12.43
N ASP A 441 -39.45 -9.54 11.89
CA ASP A 441 -40.08 -10.41 10.88
C ASP A 441 -39.48 -10.30 9.48
N HIS A 442 -38.56 -9.36 9.24
CA HIS A 442 -37.93 -9.09 7.94
C HIS A 442 -36.48 -9.59 7.84
N LEU A 443 -35.95 -10.19 8.90
CA LEU A 443 -34.55 -10.61 8.99
C LEU A 443 -34.29 -11.81 8.06
N LYS A 444 -33.45 -11.60 7.05
CA LYS A 444 -33.15 -12.62 6.03
C LYS A 444 -31.92 -13.46 6.33
N SER A 445 -30.94 -12.95 7.08
CA SER A 445 -29.70 -13.70 7.32
C SER A 445 -29.02 -13.41 8.65
N ILE A 446 -28.43 -14.45 9.24
CA ILE A 446 -27.59 -14.40 10.45
C ILE A 446 -26.25 -15.05 10.10
N HIS A 447 -25.15 -14.35 10.33
CA HIS A 447 -23.85 -14.73 9.75
C HIS A 447 -22.94 -15.46 10.75
N THR A 448 -21.71 -15.71 10.30
CA THR A 448 -20.72 -16.49 11.03
C THR A 448 -20.47 -15.91 12.42
N TRP A 449 -20.52 -16.76 13.45
CA TRP A 449 -20.33 -16.42 14.86
C TRP A 449 -21.26 -15.34 15.44
N SER A 450 -22.32 -14.91 14.75
CA SER A 450 -23.10 -13.72 15.15
C SER A 450 -23.63 -13.74 16.58
N PHE A 451 -24.00 -14.91 17.11
CA PHE A 451 -24.47 -15.15 18.47
C PHE A 451 -23.68 -16.28 19.16
N SER A 452 -22.43 -16.51 18.74
CA SER A 452 -21.56 -17.52 19.35
C SER A 452 -21.19 -17.13 20.78
N SER A 453 -21.04 -18.10 21.68
CA SER A 453 -20.65 -17.90 23.09
C SER A 453 -21.63 -16.97 23.83
N ASN A 454 -22.88 -17.41 23.96
CA ASN A 454 -23.94 -16.69 24.68
C ASN A 454 -24.66 -17.63 25.67
N GLN A 455 -25.83 -17.23 26.19
CA GLN A 455 -26.60 -17.96 27.20
C GLN A 455 -28.01 -18.30 26.73
N LEU A 456 -28.25 -18.42 25.43
CA LEU A 456 -29.58 -18.63 24.86
C LEU A 456 -30.12 -20.02 25.23
N GLU A 457 -31.28 -20.07 25.88
CA GLU A 457 -32.00 -21.30 26.24
C GLU A 457 -33.11 -21.63 25.22
N GLU A 458 -33.78 -20.59 24.72
CA GLU A 458 -34.79 -20.70 23.65
C GLU A 458 -34.55 -19.63 22.58
N ILE A 459 -34.96 -19.92 21.34
CA ILE A 459 -35.00 -18.95 20.25
C ILE A 459 -36.20 -19.19 19.34
N GLU A 460 -36.85 -18.09 18.95
CA GLU A 460 -37.86 -18.07 17.89
C GLU A 460 -37.25 -17.45 16.64
N LEU A 461 -36.85 -18.29 15.68
CA LEU A 461 -36.29 -17.80 14.42
C LEU A 461 -37.41 -17.23 13.53
N PRO A 462 -37.23 -16.04 12.92
CA PRO A 462 -38.26 -15.44 12.10
C PRO A 462 -38.48 -16.22 10.80
N ASN A 463 -39.72 -16.31 10.35
CA ASN A 463 -40.08 -17.06 9.15
C ASN A 463 -39.38 -16.54 7.87
N SER A 464 -38.99 -15.27 7.81
CA SER A 464 -38.28 -14.69 6.67
C SER A 464 -36.80 -15.13 6.56
N LEU A 465 -36.26 -15.82 7.57
CA LEU A 465 -34.84 -16.18 7.64
C LEU A 465 -34.46 -17.21 6.58
N LYS A 466 -33.45 -16.88 5.76
CA LYS A 466 -32.96 -17.71 4.66
C LYS A 466 -31.60 -18.33 4.91
N PHE A 467 -30.76 -17.70 5.73
CA PHE A 467 -29.36 -18.09 5.89
C PHE A 467 -28.92 -18.04 7.35
N ILE A 468 -28.26 -19.11 7.80
CA ILE A 468 -27.58 -19.21 9.09
C ILE A 468 -26.10 -19.56 8.85
N GLY A 469 -25.22 -18.70 9.34
CA GLY A 469 -23.77 -18.75 9.15
C GLY A 469 -23.06 -19.80 9.98
N GLN A 470 -21.76 -19.98 9.71
CA GLN A 470 -20.95 -21.00 10.39
C GLN A 470 -20.82 -20.62 11.87
N TYR A 471 -21.03 -21.56 12.79
CA TYR A 471 -20.97 -21.27 14.24
C TYR A 471 -21.91 -20.13 14.72
N ALA A 472 -22.94 -19.76 13.95
CA ALA A 472 -23.78 -18.59 14.23
C ALA A 472 -24.36 -18.57 15.65
N PHE A 473 -24.79 -19.71 16.15
CA PHE A 473 -25.38 -19.94 17.48
C PHE A 473 -24.58 -20.97 18.30
N SER A 474 -23.29 -21.16 18.01
CA SER A 474 -22.50 -22.14 18.74
C SER A 474 -22.22 -21.70 20.18
N TYR A 475 -21.99 -22.65 21.09
CA TYR A 475 -21.72 -22.39 22.52
C TYR A 475 -22.85 -21.57 23.17
N ASN A 476 -24.04 -22.15 23.17
CA ASN A 476 -25.25 -21.65 23.85
C ASN A 476 -25.88 -22.77 24.70
N LYS A 477 -27.10 -22.56 25.19
CA LYS A 477 -27.85 -23.50 26.05
C LYS A 477 -29.14 -24.02 25.38
N LEU A 478 -29.23 -23.99 24.06
CA LEU A 478 -30.41 -24.46 23.33
C LEU A 478 -30.57 -25.98 23.45
N ASP A 479 -31.70 -26.44 23.95
CA ASP A 479 -32.04 -27.87 24.03
C ASP A 479 -32.99 -28.31 22.91
N ASP A 480 -33.70 -27.37 22.30
CA ASP A 480 -34.60 -27.58 21.15
C ASP A 480 -34.47 -26.43 20.13
N ILE A 481 -34.90 -26.67 18.90
CA ILE A 481 -34.99 -25.63 17.87
C ILE A 481 -36.04 -25.94 16.81
N THR A 482 -36.88 -24.94 16.54
CA THR A 482 -37.75 -24.95 15.37
C THR A 482 -37.11 -24.14 14.24
N LEU A 483 -36.88 -24.77 13.10
CA LEU A 483 -36.32 -24.11 11.91
C LEU A 483 -37.45 -23.45 11.10
N PRO A 484 -37.25 -22.23 10.59
CA PRO A 484 -38.20 -21.55 9.71
C PRO A 484 -38.51 -22.34 8.45
N ASP A 485 -39.76 -22.33 7.98
CA ASP A 485 -40.18 -23.05 6.76
C ASP A 485 -39.43 -22.59 5.50
N GLU A 486 -38.96 -21.35 5.50
CA GLU A 486 -38.36 -20.68 4.35
C GLU A 486 -36.82 -20.74 4.33
N ILE A 487 -36.20 -21.37 5.33
CA ILE A 487 -34.75 -21.47 5.49
C ILE A 487 -34.09 -22.19 4.30
N LYS A 488 -33.00 -21.62 3.77
CA LYS A 488 -32.30 -22.14 2.58
C LYS A 488 -30.95 -22.73 2.91
N ILE A 489 -30.19 -22.06 3.78
CA ILE A 489 -28.79 -22.41 4.03
C ILE A 489 -28.54 -22.43 5.53
N ILE A 490 -28.04 -23.55 6.04
CA ILE A 490 -27.48 -23.67 7.39
C ILE A 490 -26.03 -24.12 7.25
N ARG A 491 -25.08 -23.27 7.65
CA ARG A 491 -23.64 -23.57 7.53
C ARG A 491 -23.17 -24.55 8.61
N GLY A 492 -21.95 -25.05 8.44
CA GLY A 492 -21.39 -26.05 9.35
C GLY A 492 -21.28 -25.52 10.78
N TRP A 493 -21.47 -26.39 11.75
CA TRP A 493 -21.40 -26.09 13.17
C TRP A 493 -22.28 -24.92 13.65
N ALA A 494 -23.27 -24.50 12.86
CA ALA A 494 -24.14 -23.35 13.13
C ALA A 494 -24.65 -23.31 14.57
N PHE A 495 -25.10 -24.45 15.09
CA PHE A 495 -25.61 -24.64 16.44
C PHE A 495 -24.75 -25.62 17.26
N SER A 496 -23.47 -25.78 16.93
CA SER A 496 -22.58 -26.69 17.67
C SER A 496 -22.41 -26.30 19.15
N ASN A 497 -22.15 -27.27 20.02
CA ASN A 497 -22.01 -27.05 21.47
C ASN A 497 -23.26 -26.40 22.11
N ASN A 498 -24.44 -26.92 21.74
CA ASN A 498 -25.71 -26.71 22.41
C ASN A 498 -26.19 -28.06 22.99
N PRO A 499 -26.90 -28.07 24.13
CA PRO A 499 -27.39 -29.28 24.79
C PRO A 499 -28.65 -29.88 24.12
N PHE A 500 -28.69 -30.00 22.78
CA PHE A 500 -29.82 -30.62 22.09
C PHE A 500 -30.03 -32.07 22.56
N ASP A 501 -31.25 -32.38 23.01
CA ASP A 501 -31.63 -33.70 23.49
C ASP A 501 -32.62 -34.43 22.57
N LYS A 502 -33.31 -33.69 21.69
CA LYS A 502 -34.27 -34.19 20.71
C LYS A 502 -33.72 -34.24 19.28
N ASP A 503 -34.37 -35.04 18.44
CA ASP A 503 -34.11 -35.04 16.99
C ASP A 503 -34.65 -33.75 16.35
N ILE A 504 -33.81 -33.10 15.53
CA ILE A 504 -34.15 -31.84 14.87
C ILE A 504 -34.72 -32.11 13.48
N HIS A 505 -35.89 -31.52 13.21
CA HIS A 505 -36.57 -31.64 11.91
C HIS A 505 -36.07 -30.57 10.95
N VAL A 506 -35.53 -31.01 9.80
CA VAL A 506 -35.05 -30.11 8.75
C VAL A 506 -36.06 -30.07 7.62
N GLY A 507 -36.64 -28.88 7.39
CA GLY A 507 -37.69 -28.65 6.40
C GLY A 507 -37.21 -28.78 4.94
N LYS A 508 -38.19 -29.05 4.04
CA LYS A 508 -38.00 -29.29 2.59
C LYS A 508 -37.37 -28.13 1.80
N SER A 509 -37.31 -26.93 2.38
CA SER A 509 -36.83 -25.72 1.73
C SER A 509 -35.31 -25.58 1.69
N ILE A 510 -34.59 -26.37 2.49
CA ILE A 510 -33.13 -26.35 2.62
C ILE A 510 -32.45 -26.72 1.29
N GLU A 511 -31.59 -25.82 0.83
CA GLU A 511 -30.73 -25.99 -0.35
C GLU A 511 -29.30 -26.39 0.02
N TYR A 512 -28.84 -26.03 1.24
CA TYR A 512 -27.52 -26.39 1.75
C TYR A 512 -27.53 -26.58 3.27
N ILE A 513 -26.96 -27.68 3.73
CA ILE A 513 -26.64 -27.91 5.14
C ILE A 513 -25.17 -28.31 5.29
N GLY A 514 -24.44 -27.59 6.15
CA GLY A 514 -23.00 -27.77 6.34
C GLY A 514 -22.65 -28.91 7.31
N GLU A 515 -21.35 -29.10 7.56
CA GLU A 515 -20.87 -30.16 8.47
C GLU A 515 -21.36 -29.94 9.91
N LYS A 516 -21.93 -30.99 10.53
CA LYS A 516 -22.35 -31.00 11.94
C LYS A 516 -23.10 -29.72 12.36
N PRO A 517 -24.19 -29.36 11.64
CA PRO A 517 -24.89 -28.09 11.83
C PRO A 517 -25.43 -27.96 13.27
N PHE A 518 -25.77 -29.08 13.90
CA PHE A 518 -26.25 -29.19 15.29
C PHE A 518 -25.24 -29.91 16.22
N GLY A 519 -23.95 -29.94 15.85
CA GLY A 519 -22.90 -30.57 16.65
C GLY A 519 -22.93 -32.10 16.60
N LYS A 520 -23.11 -32.74 17.76
CA LYS A 520 -23.14 -34.22 17.90
C LYS A 520 -24.54 -34.82 17.66
N GLN A 521 -25.57 -33.98 17.58
CA GLN A 521 -26.97 -34.42 17.55
C GLN A 521 -27.38 -34.96 16.17
N LYS A 522 -28.28 -35.96 16.17
CA LYS A 522 -28.90 -36.51 14.94
C LYS A 522 -30.01 -35.58 14.44
N TYR A 523 -30.23 -35.57 13.12
CA TYR A 523 -31.33 -34.84 12.50
C TYR A 523 -31.90 -35.66 11.33
N THR A 524 -33.20 -35.54 11.09
CA THR A 524 -33.92 -36.25 10.03
C THR A 524 -34.33 -35.29 8.92
N TYR A 525 -34.19 -35.73 7.67
CA TYR A 525 -34.56 -34.98 6.48
C TYR A 525 -35.88 -35.52 5.91
N ILE A 526 -36.79 -34.63 5.53
CA ILE A 526 -38.02 -35.00 4.82
C ILE A 526 -37.72 -34.96 3.31
N GLU A 527 -37.59 -36.13 2.69
CA GLU A 527 -37.23 -36.26 1.27
C GLU A 527 -38.28 -35.67 0.31
N ASP A 528 -37.81 -34.92 -0.70
CA ASP A 528 -38.58 -34.57 -1.90
C ASP A 528 -38.08 -35.46 -3.06
N PRO A 529 -38.94 -36.31 -3.65
CA PRO A 529 -38.55 -37.23 -4.73
C PRO A 529 -38.10 -36.52 -6.02
N ASN A 530 -38.27 -35.20 -6.16
CA ASN A 530 -37.83 -34.44 -7.34
C ASN A 530 -36.44 -33.79 -7.20
N ILE A 531 -35.78 -33.92 -6.05
CA ILE A 531 -34.46 -33.34 -5.80
C ILE A 531 -33.42 -34.47 -5.72
N GLN A 532 -32.49 -34.52 -6.69
CA GLN A 532 -31.34 -35.41 -6.61
C GLN A 532 -30.33 -34.89 -5.59
N PHE A 533 -30.28 -35.53 -4.42
CA PHE A 533 -29.26 -35.30 -3.41
C PHE A 533 -28.01 -36.15 -3.69
N PHE A 534 -26.83 -35.54 -3.69
CA PHE A 534 -25.57 -36.28 -3.62
C PHE A 534 -25.11 -36.29 -2.17
N SER A 535 -25.06 -37.48 -1.57
CA SER A 535 -24.44 -37.69 -0.26
C SER A 535 -22.98 -38.10 -0.48
N ILE A 536 -22.03 -37.37 0.10
CA ILE A 536 -20.63 -37.81 0.16
C ILE A 536 -20.30 -38.16 1.61
N LYS A 537 -20.11 -39.46 1.86
CA LYS A 537 -19.63 -40.02 3.13
C LYS A 537 -18.10 -40.06 3.07
N LEU A 538 -17.41 -39.21 3.81
CA LEU A 538 -15.94 -39.30 3.94
C LEU A 538 -15.58 -40.08 5.21
N LYS A 539 -14.87 -41.21 5.04
CA LYS A 539 -13.95 -41.80 6.01
C LYS A 539 -12.58 -41.92 5.34
N ASN A 540 -11.52 -41.95 6.14
CA ASN A 540 -10.10 -41.86 5.74
C ASN A 540 -9.62 -42.84 4.64
N ASP A 541 -10.40 -43.87 4.29
CA ASP A 541 -9.99 -44.96 3.39
C ASP A 541 -10.75 -44.99 2.05
N TYR A 542 -11.51 -43.93 1.74
CA TYR A 542 -12.17 -43.74 0.44
C TYR A 542 -11.61 -42.52 -0.29
N GLU A 543 -11.25 -42.74 -1.56
CA GLU A 543 -10.92 -41.65 -2.47
C GLU A 543 -12.15 -41.36 -3.34
N VAL A 544 -12.68 -40.13 -3.22
CA VAL A 544 -13.77 -39.63 -4.07
C VAL A 544 -13.13 -38.82 -5.18
N TYR A 545 -13.29 -39.29 -6.41
CA TYR A 545 -12.71 -38.66 -7.59
C TYR A 545 -13.77 -38.48 -8.68
N TRP A 546 -13.57 -37.49 -9.52
CA TRP A 546 -14.48 -37.12 -10.59
C TRP A 546 -14.00 -37.73 -11.90
N GLU A 547 -14.79 -38.61 -12.53
CA GLU A 547 -14.44 -39.30 -13.77
C GLU A 547 -15.69 -39.50 -14.65
N ASN A 548 -15.60 -39.23 -15.95
CA ASN A 548 -16.70 -39.39 -16.92
C ASN A 548 -18.02 -38.71 -16.49
N GLU A 549 -17.95 -37.44 -16.09
CA GLU A 549 -19.12 -36.63 -15.70
C GLU A 549 -19.95 -37.16 -14.52
N THR A 550 -19.39 -38.09 -13.75
CA THR A 550 -20.03 -38.66 -12.55
C THR A 550 -19.02 -38.72 -11.40
N TRP A 551 -19.51 -38.56 -10.16
CA TRP A 551 -18.68 -38.78 -8.97
C TRP A 551 -18.48 -40.28 -8.80
N LYS A 552 -17.22 -40.72 -8.70
CA LYS A 552 -16.86 -42.11 -8.45
C LYS A 552 -16.17 -42.24 -7.09
N VAL A 553 -16.34 -43.41 -6.48
CA VAL A 553 -15.80 -43.73 -5.16
C VAL A 553 -15.01 -45.03 -5.27
N LYS A 554 -13.75 -45.03 -4.79
CA LYS A 554 -12.91 -46.24 -4.68
C LYS A 554 -12.69 -46.59 -3.21
N HIS A 555 -12.87 -47.87 -2.89
CA HIS A 555 -12.87 -48.42 -1.53
C HIS A 555 -11.61 -49.24 -1.28
N ASN A 556 -10.91 -49.03 -0.16
CA ASN A 556 -9.93 -49.98 0.38
C ASN A 556 -10.57 -50.70 1.59
N ILE A 557 -10.67 -52.03 1.55
CA ILE A 557 -11.02 -53.01 2.62
C ILE A 557 -12.47 -53.11 3.20
N ASN A 558 -13.05 -54.33 3.16
CA ASN A 558 -14.38 -54.72 3.64
C ASN A 558 -14.55 -54.75 5.18
N LYS A 559 -15.37 -53.85 5.76
CA LYS A 559 -16.12 -54.08 7.02
C LYS A 559 -17.32 -53.12 7.15
N ALA A 560 -18.44 -53.61 7.69
CA ALA A 560 -19.69 -52.87 7.85
C ALA A 560 -19.61 -51.82 8.97
N VAL A 561 -20.04 -50.57 8.69
CA VAL A 561 -20.17 -49.49 9.71
C VAL A 561 -21.38 -48.58 9.43
N GLU A 562 -22.11 -48.25 10.50
CA GLU A 562 -23.33 -47.44 10.59
C GLU A 562 -23.29 -46.04 9.93
N PRO A 563 -24.46 -45.43 9.58
CA PRO A 563 -24.54 -44.21 8.79
C PRO A 563 -24.56 -42.94 9.63
N GLN A 564 -23.52 -42.12 9.54
CA GLN A 564 -23.55 -40.69 9.92
C GLN A 564 -22.65 -39.90 8.94
N HIS A 565 -23.05 -38.66 8.64
CA HIS A 565 -22.43 -37.64 7.76
C HIS A 565 -23.01 -37.54 6.32
N PHE A 566 -23.73 -36.44 6.07
CA PHE A 566 -24.18 -36.01 4.74
C PHE A 566 -23.61 -34.62 4.45
N ILE A 567 -22.83 -34.49 3.36
CA ILE A 567 -22.53 -33.19 2.73
C ILE A 567 -23.31 -33.17 1.42
N PHE A 568 -24.27 -32.25 1.31
CA PHE A 568 -25.08 -32.08 0.11
C PHE A 568 -24.40 -31.07 -0.82
N ILE A 569 -23.87 -31.53 -1.95
CA ILE A 569 -23.27 -30.68 -2.97
C ILE A 569 -24.24 -30.58 -4.16
N ARG A 570 -24.80 -29.38 -4.37
CA ARG A 570 -25.63 -29.06 -5.55
C ARG A 570 -24.81 -29.13 -6.83
N ASN A 571 -25.47 -29.51 -7.92
CA ASN A 571 -24.93 -29.62 -9.27
C ASN A 571 -23.89 -28.52 -9.62
N PRO A 572 -22.59 -28.85 -9.73
CA PRO A 572 -21.52 -27.88 -9.98
C PRO A 572 -21.61 -27.21 -11.38
N LYS A 573 -22.51 -27.70 -12.26
CA LYS A 573 -22.77 -27.11 -13.58
C LYS A 573 -23.81 -25.98 -13.58
N LYS A 574 -24.55 -25.68 -12.49
CA LYS A 574 -25.53 -24.57 -12.49
C LYS A 574 -24.86 -23.24 -12.08
N VAL A 575 -25.06 -22.18 -12.87
CA VAL A 575 -24.71 -20.80 -12.45
C VAL A 575 -25.69 -20.37 -11.37
N HIS A 576 -25.18 -20.02 -10.19
CA HIS A 576 -25.99 -19.53 -9.07
C HIS A 576 -26.18 -18.02 -9.17
N GLU A 577 -27.41 -17.55 -9.30
CA GLU A 577 -27.69 -16.12 -9.21
C GLU A 577 -27.74 -15.70 -7.74
N LEU A 578 -26.84 -14.82 -7.33
CA LEU A 578 -26.73 -14.34 -5.95
C LEU A 578 -28.06 -13.73 -5.49
N LYS A 579 -28.43 -14.03 -4.26
CA LYS A 579 -29.61 -13.52 -3.59
C LYS A 579 -29.22 -12.48 -2.55
N ASP A 580 -30.16 -11.59 -2.22
CA ASP A 580 -29.94 -10.49 -1.28
C ASP A 580 -29.31 -10.92 0.05
N TYR A 581 -29.71 -12.09 0.55
CA TYR A 581 -29.29 -12.63 1.85
C TYR A 581 -27.90 -13.27 1.82
N GLU A 582 -27.28 -13.41 0.65
CA GLU A 582 -25.97 -14.06 0.46
C GLU A 582 -24.81 -13.05 0.44
N VAL A 583 -25.13 -11.77 0.44
CA VAL A 583 -24.20 -10.66 0.31
C VAL A 583 -24.51 -9.57 1.32
N VAL A 584 -23.47 -8.90 1.80
CA VAL A 584 -23.60 -7.63 2.52
C VAL A 584 -23.68 -6.55 1.47
N PHE A 585 -24.77 -5.79 1.49
CA PHE A 585 -25.04 -4.78 0.49
C PHE A 585 -25.39 -3.44 1.15
N SER A 586 -24.63 -2.40 0.82
CA SER A 586 -24.80 -1.05 1.36
C SER A 586 -24.39 -0.03 0.30
N ASP A 587 -25.10 1.09 0.19
CA ASP A 587 -24.80 2.17 -0.77
C ASP A 587 -24.56 1.69 -2.20
N ASN A 588 -25.49 0.90 -2.75
CA ASN A 588 -25.36 0.29 -4.08
C ASN A 588 -24.11 -0.60 -4.28
N THR A 589 -23.45 -1.00 -3.18
CA THR A 589 -22.17 -1.71 -3.17
C THR A 589 -22.32 -3.09 -2.53
N ILE A 590 -21.87 -4.14 -3.22
CA ILE A 590 -21.63 -5.45 -2.59
C ILE A 590 -20.35 -5.33 -1.78
N VAL A 591 -20.50 -5.17 -0.46
CA VAL A 591 -19.37 -5.03 0.47
C VAL A 591 -18.69 -6.38 0.68
N LYS A 592 -19.47 -7.47 0.69
CA LYS A 592 -18.96 -8.82 1.01
C LYS A 592 -19.91 -9.91 0.50
N CYS A 593 -19.36 -11.02 0.03
CA CYS A 593 -20.09 -12.22 -0.32
C CYS A 593 -19.84 -13.31 0.72
N ASN A 594 -20.91 -13.86 1.30
CA ASN A 594 -20.85 -14.81 2.41
C ASN A 594 -21.03 -16.26 1.96
N VAL A 595 -21.03 -16.48 0.65
CA VAL A 595 -21.28 -17.78 0.03
C VAL A 595 -20.10 -18.23 -0.82
N ARG A 596 -19.85 -19.54 -0.78
CA ARG A 596 -18.86 -20.22 -1.63
C ARG A 596 -19.59 -21.02 -2.70
N PHE A 597 -19.76 -20.42 -3.87
CA PHE A 597 -20.26 -21.07 -5.06
C PHE A 597 -19.15 -21.19 -6.10
N ASN A 598 -19.22 -22.20 -6.95
CA ASN A 598 -18.25 -22.38 -8.03
C ASN A 598 -18.50 -21.43 -9.21
N ARG A 599 -19.76 -21.12 -9.50
CA ARG A 599 -20.17 -20.24 -10.61
C ARG A 599 -21.27 -19.31 -10.12
N ILE A 600 -21.05 -17.99 -10.18
CA ILE A 600 -22.02 -17.01 -9.71
C ILE A 600 -22.44 -16.04 -10.81
N LYS A 601 -23.71 -15.62 -10.77
CA LYS A 601 -24.24 -14.46 -11.48
C LYS A 601 -24.64 -13.44 -10.43
N ILE A 602 -24.05 -12.26 -10.48
CA ILE A 602 -24.45 -11.14 -9.63
C ILE A 602 -25.69 -10.49 -10.27
N PRO A 603 -26.81 -10.31 -9.53
CA PRO A 603 -28.02 -9.71 -10.09
C PRO A 603 -27.87 -8.20 -10.30
N GLU A 604 -28.75 -7.62 -11.13
CA GLU A 604 -28.81 -6.17 -11.35
C GLU A 604 -29.27 -5.39 -10.10
N TYR A 605 -30.05 -6.06 -9.24
CA TYR A 605 -30.64 -5.47 -8.05
C TYR A 605 -30.42 -6.38 -6.84
N ILE A 606 -30.05 -5.76 -5.71
CA ILE A 606 -30.05 -6.39 -4.39
C ILE A 606 -30.88 -5.51 -3.46
N ASN A 607 -31.84 -6.10 -2.74
CA ASN A 607 -32.78 -5.37 -1.88
C ASN A 607 -33.49 -4.19 -2.60
N GLY A 608 -33.83 -4.37 -3.89
CA GLY A 608 -34.48 -3.33 -4.71
C GLY A 608 -33.57 -2.19 -5.17
N GLN A 609 -32.30 -2.17 -4.78
CA GLN A 609 -31.30 -1.17 -5.17
C GLN A 609 -30.37 -1.71 -6.25
N LYS A 610 -29.92 -0.84 -7.17
CA LYS A 610 -29.03 -1.24 -8.27
C LYS A 610 -27.64 -1.62 -7.75
N VAL A 611 -27.07 -2.69 -8.27
CA VAL A 611 -25.69 -3.07 -7.96
C VAL A 611 -24.72 -2.24 -8.79
N LYS A 612 -24.22 -1.14 -8.22
CA LYS A 612 -23.27 -0.23 -8.89
C LYS A 612 -21.82 -0.54 -8.58
N LYS A 613 -21.51 -1.11 -7.42
CA LYS A 613 -20.12 -1.36 -7.02
C LYS A 613 -19.92 -2.74 -6.39
N ILE A 614 -18.72 -3.28 -6.55
CA ILE A 614 -18.21 -4.40 -5.75
C ILE A 614 -17.08 -3.85 -4.90
N GLY A 615 -17.19 -3.93 -3.58
CA GLY A 615 -16.26 -3.33 -2.63
C GLY A 615 -14.92 -4.08 -2.52
N GLU A 616 -13.99 -3.48 -1.77
CA GLU A 616 -12.69 -4.07 -1.48
C GLU A 616 -12.84 -5.48 -0.90
N LYS A 617 -12.09 -6.45 -1.43
CA LYS A 617 -12.06 -7.85 -0.97
C LYS A 617 -13.43 -8.56 -0.91
N ALA A 618 -14.48 -8.03 -1.54
CA ALA A 618 -15.84 -8.50 -1.37
C ALA A 618 -16.02 -10.02 -1.64
N PHE A 619 -15.25 -10.60 -2.57
CA PHE A 619 -15.32 -12.02 -2.94
C PHE A 619 -14.05 -12.81 -2.60
N VAL A 620 -13.07 -12.25 -1.87
CA VAL A 620 -11.77 -12.90 -1.59
C VAL A 620 -11.91 -14.26 -0.88
N ALA A 621 -12.97 -14.44 -0.08
CA ALA A 621 -13.25 -15.68 0.65
C ALA A 621 -14.00 -16.73 -0.19
N CYS A 622 -14.44 -16.36 -1.40
CA CYS A 622 -15.12 -17.22 -2.33
C CYS A 622 -14.11 -18.10 -3.10
N LYS A 623 -14.51 -19.32 -3.47
CA LYS A 623 -13.73 -20.20 -4.36
C LYS A 623 -14.51 -20.34 -5.66
N LEU A 624 -14.27 -19.41 -6.58
CA LEU A 624 -15.05 -19.18 -7.80
C LEU A 624 -14.26 -19.61 -9.02
N ASN A 625 -14.91 -20.28 -9.95
CA ASN A 625 -14.40 -20.61 -11.28
C ASN A 625 -15.00 -19.67 -12.35
N GLU A 626 -16.27 -19.28 -12.21
CA GLU A 626 -16.92 -18.31 -13.11
C GLU A 626 -17.69 -17.22 -12.35
N VAL A 627 -17.60 -15.98 -12.83
CA VAL A 627 -18.46 -14.87 -12.41
C VAL A 627 -19.09 -14.18 -13.62
N ILE A 628 -20.40 -13.92 -13.54
CA ILE A 628 -21.15 -13.09 -14.47
C ILE A 628 -21.53 -11.81 -13.74
N LEU A 629 -21.01 -10.67 -14.20
CA LEU A 629 -21.27 -9.36 -13.60
C LEU A 629 -22.53 -8.70 -14.20
N PRO A 630 -23.23 -7.82 -13.45
CA PRO A 630 -24.44 -7.17 -13.92
C PRO A 630 -24.14 -5.94 -14.79
N ASN A 631 -25.12 -5.52 -15.57
CA ASN A 631 -25.07 -4.38 -16.50
C ASN A 631 -25.02 -3.02 -15.79
N THR A 632 -25.54 -2.98 -14.58
CA THR A 632 -25.57 -1.83 -13.67
C THR A 632 -24.24 -1.55 -12.96
N LEU A 633 -23.27 -2.47 -13.03
CA LEU A 633 -21.99 -2.33 -12.32
C LEU A 633 -21.11 -1.23 -12.95
N GLU A 634 -20.67 -0.29 -12.12
CA GLU A 634 -19.84 0.87 -12.47
C GLU A 634 -18.38 0.72 -11.99
N GLU A 635 -18.15 0.00 -10.88
CA GLU A 635 -16.84 -0.09 -10.23
C GLU A 635 -16.58 -1.48 -9.58
N ILE A 636 -15.35 -1.97 -9.71
CA ILE A 636 -14.82 -3.13 -8.98
C ILE A 636 -13.66 -2.65 -8.11
N GLY A 637 -13.78 -2.74 -6.80
CA GLY A 637 -12.81 -2.27 -5.82
C GLY A 637 -11.59 -3.19 -5.66
N ASP A 638 -10.65 -2.73 -4.85
CA ASP A 638 -9.35 -3.37 -4.66
C ASP A 638 -9.48 -4.81 -4.14
N LYS A 639 -8.72 -5.73 -4.74
CA LYS A 639 -8.66 -7.14 -4.35
C LYS A 639 -10.04 -7.84 -4.30
N ALA A 640 -11.07 -7.30 -4.95
CA ALA A 640 -12.44 -7.81 -4.90
C ALA A 640 -12.54 -9.32 -5.16
N PHE A 641 -11.80 -9.82 -6.15
CA PHE A 641 -11.71 -11.24 -6.54
C PHE A 641 -10.25 -11.76 -6.49
N TYR A 642 -9.46 -11.28 -5.52
CA TYR A 642 -8.08 -11.71 -5.34
C TYR A 642 -8.00 -13.21 -4.94
N ASP A 643 -7.23 -14.02 -5.67
CA ASP A 643 -6.93 -15.42 -5.34
C ASP A 643 -8.18 -16.31 -5.08
N VAL A 644 -9.19 -16.16 -5.94
CA VAL A 644 -10.46 -16.89 -5.83
C VAL A 644 -10.52 -18.14 -6.72
N ASN A 645 -9.47 -18.43 -7.51
CA ASN A 645 -9.38 -19.52 -8.50
C ASN A 645 -10.22 -19.29 -9.79
N LEU A 646 -10.46 -18.03 -10.15
CA LEU A 646 -11.34 -17.65 -11.26
C LEU A 646 -10.75 -18.05 -12.61
N LYS A 647 -11.53 -18.74 -13.46
CA LYS A 647 -11.12 -19.11 -14.83
C LYS A 647 -11.85 -18.34 -15.91
N LYS A 648 -13.06 -17.86 -15.61
CA LYS A 648 -13.90 -17.13 -16.55
C LYS A 648 -14.58 -15.96 -15.87
N ILE A 649 -14.52 -14.80 -16.52
CA ILE A 649 -15.36 -13.66 -16.18
C ILE A 649 -16.17 -13.26 -17.39
N THR A 650 -17.45 -12.97 -17.18
CA THR A 650 -18.32 -12.41 -18.23
C THR A 650 -18.58 -10.96 -17.89
N LEU A 651 -17.82 -10.07 -18.52
CA LEU A 651 -17.96 -8.61 -18.40
C LEU A 651 -18.74 -7.99 -19.56
N SER A 652 -18.91 -8.69 -20.67
CA SER A 652 -19.49 -8.16 -21.92
C SER A 652 -20.95 -7.74 -21.80
N ALA A 653 -21.65 -8.15 -20.74
CA ALA A 653 -22.97 -7.62 -20.40
C ALA A 653 -22.87 -6.26 -19.63
N SER A 654 -21.76 -6.02 -18.92
CA SER A 654 -21.54 -4.86 -18.03
C SER A 654 -21.29 -3.55 -18.78
N ALA A 655 -22.36 -2.97 -19.34
CA ALA A 655 -22.32 -1.74 -20.14
C ALA A 655 -22.01 -0.45 -19.34
N SER A 656 -21.85 -0.53 -18.02
CA SER A 656 -21.62 0.65 -17.15
C SER A 656 -20.26 0.66 -16.44
N LEU A 657 -19.47 -0.42 -16.54
CA LEU A 657 -18.23 -0.58 -15.78
C LEU A 657 -17.16 0.40 -16.28
N ARG A 658 -16.64 1.23 -15.37
CA ARG A 658 -15.62 2.25 -15.64
C ARG A 658 -14.28 1.97 -14.95
N PHE A 659 -14.31 1.41 -13.74
CA PHE A 659 -13.13 1.28 -12.88
C PHE A 659 -12.89 -0.15 -12.40
N ILE A 660 -11.64 -0.62 -12.51
CA ILE A 660 -11.15 -1.89 -11.94
C ILE A 660 -9.97 -1.57 -11.00
N GLY A 661 -10.11 -1.86 -9.71
CA GLY A 661 -9.17 -1.49 -8.65
C GLY A 661 -7.90 -2.34 -8.57
N GLU A 662 -7.03 -1.99 -7.62
CA GLU A 662 -5.75 -2.64 -7.38
C GLU A 662 -5.92 -4.12 -7.06
N GLY A 663 -5.24 -5.00 -7.81
CA GLY A 663 -5.24 -6.44 -7.57
C GLY A 663 -6.62 -7.10 -7.66
N ALA A 664 -7.62 -6.43 -8.24
CA ALA A 664 -9.02 -6.88 -8.24
C ALA A 664 -9.21 -8.34 -8.69
N PHE A 665 -8.42 -8.82 -9.64
CA PHE A 665 -8.43 -10.17 -10.18
C PHE A 665 -7.03 -10.84 -10.16
N ALA A 666 -6.13 -10.40 -9.27
CA ALA A 666 -4.78 -10.96 -9.19
C ALA A 666 -4.77 -12.41 -8.67
N ASN A 667 -3.76 -13.19 -9.09
CA ASN A 667 -3.55 -14.59 -8.72
C ASN A 667 -4.75 -15.51 -9.06
N ASN A 668 -5.32 -15.35 -10.25
CA ASN A 668 -6.38 -16.22 -10.75
C ASN A 668 -5.90 -17.07 -11.94
N ASN A 669 -6.83 -17.80 -12.56
CA ASN A 669 -6.58 -18.73 -13.66
C ASN A 669 -7.40 -18.35 -14.90
N LEU A 670 -7.61 -17.05 -15.14
CA LEU A 670 -8.39 -16.57 -16.28
C LEU A 670 -7.78 -17.06 -17.60
N THR A 671 -8.60 -17.51 -18.54
CA THR A 671 -8.13 -17.95 -19.87
C THR A 671 -8.33 -16.88 -20.93
N SER A 672 -9.43 -16.14 -20.85
CA SER A 672 -9.73 -15.01 -21.71
C SER A 672 -10.36 -13.85 -20.94
N LEU A 673 -10.16 -12.64 -21.46
CA LEU A 673 -10.73 -11.41 -20.93
C LEU A 673 -11.16 -10.48 -22.07
N THR A 674 -12.41 -10.03 -22.01
CA THR A 674 -12.94 -8.98 -22.88
C THR A 674 -13.49 -7.88 -21.99
N LEU A 675 -12.86 -6.71 -22.02
CA LEU A 675 -13.31 -5.53 -21.28
C LEU A 675 -14.37 -4.77 -22.09
N PRO A 676 -15.45 -4.27 -21.45
CA PRO A 676 -16.42 -3.42 -22.13
C PRO A 676 -15.82 -2.05 -22.48
N ASN A 677 -16.31 -1.42 -23.55
CA ASN A 677 -15.72 -0.18 -24.09
C ASN A 677 -15.73 1.00 -23.11
N LYS A 678 -16.58 1.00 -22.06
CA LYS A 678 -16.65 2.06 -21.05
C LYS A 678 -15.60 1.97 -19.94
N VAL A 679 -14.80 0.90 -19.88
CA VAL A 679 -13.73 0.81 -18.87
C VAL A 679 -12.68 1.88 -19.17
N GLU A 680 -12.44 2.78 -18.21
CA GLU A 680 -11.52 3.91 -18.33
C GLU A 680 -10.19 3.66 -17.61
N TYR A 681 -10.21 2.81 -16.57
CA TYR A 681 -9.10 2.63 -15.64
C TYR A 681 -8.92 1.17 -15.18
N ILE A 682 -7.68 0.68 -15.22
CA ILE A 682 -7.24 -0.59 -14.63
C ILE A 682 -6.12 -0.31 -13.63
N GLY A 683 -6.36 -0.65 -12.36
CA GLY A 683 -5.43 -0.41 -11.26
C GLY A 683 -4.20 -1.32 -11.25
N ASN A 684 -3.26 -0.98 -10.38
CA ASN A 684 -2.02 -1.72 -10.20
C ASN A 684 -2.31 -3.19 -9.88
N HIS A 685 -1.55 -4.11 -10.47
CA HIS A 685 -1.66 -5.55 -10.23
C HIS A 685 -3.02 -6.18 -10.58
N ALA A 686 -3.96 -5.46 -11.20
CA ALA A 686 -5.36 -5.87 -11.33
C ALA A 686 -5.57 -7.31 -11.84
N PHE A 687 -4.80 -7.76 -12.82
CA PHE A 687 -4.83 -9.10 -13.40
C PHE A 687 -3.48 -9.84 -13.29
N LYS A 688 -2.61 -9.43 -12.36
CA LYS A 688 -1.27 -10.03 -12.15
C LYS A 688 -1.38 -11.54 -11.90
N LYS A 689 -0.44 -12.32 -12.46
CA LYS A 689 -0.31 -13.77 -12.26
C LYS A 689 -1.56 -14.56 -12.70
N ASN A 690 -2.26 -14.10 -13.75
CA ASN A 690 -3.22 -14.92 -14.49
C ASN A 690 -2.50 -15.78 -15.53
N GLY A 691 -1.78 -16.80 -15.07
CA GLY A 691 -0.87 -17.60 -15.90
C GLY A 691 -1.53 -18.42 -17.01
N GLN A 692 -2.86 -18.36 -17.18
CA GLN A 692 -3.59 -19.00 -18.28
C GLN A 692 -4.19 -17.99 -19.26
N LEU A 693 -4.05 -16.69 -19.02
CA LEU A 693 -4.73 -15.64 -19.79
C LEU A 693 -4.02 -15.47 -21.13
N SER A 694 -4.58 -16.04 -22.20
CA SER A 694 -4.01 -15.99 -23.55
C SER A 694 -4.67 -14.96 -24.45
N THR A 695 -5.95 -14.66 -24.22
CA THR A 695 -6.75 -13.76 -25.07
C THR A 695 -7.20 -12.56 -24.27
N LEU A 696 -6.81 -11.35 -24.69
CA LEU A 696 -7.15 -10.09 -24.06
C LEU A 696 -7.69 -9.11 -25.09
N HIS A 697 -8.91 -8.63 -24.87
CA HIS A 697 -9.50 -7.51 -25.60
C HIS A 697 -9.72 -6.34 -24.63
N LEU A 698 -9.05 -5.22 -24.90
CA LEU A 698 -9.20 -3.98 -24.14
C LEU A 698 -10.45 -3.23 -24.60
N GLY A 699 -10.99 -2.36 -23.74
CA GLY A 699 -12.10 -1.46 -24.10
C GLY A 699 -11.58 -0.18 -24.76
N GLU A 700 -12.35 0.36 -25.71
CA GLU A 700 -11.94 1.53 -26.51
C GLU A 700 -11.73 2.82 -25.71
N ASN A 701 -12.40 3.02 -24.56
CA ASN A 701 -12.23 4.22 -23.71
C ASN A 701 -11.15 4.06 -22.63
N LEU A 702 -10.39 2.97 -22.64
CA LEU A 702 -9.37 2.72 -21.63
C LEU A 702 -8.25 3.74 -21.75
N THR A 703 -8.01 4.51 -20.69
CA THR A 703 -6.99 5.57 -20.67
C THR A 703 -5.75 5.21 -19.86
N TYR A 704 -5.88 4.26 -18.91
CA TYR A 704 -4.84 3.95 -17.92
C TYR A 704 -4.74 2.45 -17.63
N ILE A 705 -3.52 1.91 -17.71
CA ILE A 705 -3.16 0.56 -17.25
C ILE A 705 -2.06 0.69 -16.19
N GLY A 706 -2.37 0.28 -14.95
CA GLY A 706 -1.45 0.37 -13.81
C GLY A 706 -0.29 -0.63 -13.81
N ASP A 707 0.61 -0.44 -12.86
CA ASP A 707 1.84 -1.21 -12.75
C ASP A 707 1.54 -2.68 -12.48
N TYR A 708 2.27 -3.58 -13.14
CA TYR A 708 2.11 -5.03 -13.08
C TYR A 708 0.72 -5.56 -13.46
N ALA A 709 -0.18 -4.72 -14.02
CA ALA A 709 -1.59 -5.02 -14.19
C ALA A 709 -1.85 -6.36 -14.89
N PHE A 710 -1.10 -6.71 -15.93
CA PHE A 710 -1.19 -7.97 -16.68
C PHE A 710 0.10 -8.80 -16.61
N SER A 711 0.95 -8.56 -15.61
CA SER A 711 2.25 -9.25 -15.51
C SER A 711 2.10 -10.75 -15.18
N ASN A 712 3.01 -11.57 -15.70
CA ASN A 712 3.03 -13.03 -15.53
C ASN A 712 1.74 -13.72 -16.04
N GLY A 713 1.27 -13.29 -17.22
CA GLY A 713 0.18 -13.94 -17.96
C GLY A 713 0.70 -14.83 -19.09
N ASN A 714 -0.18 -15.17 -20.04
CA ASN A 714 0.16 -15.91 -21.26
C ASN A 714 -0.35 -15.19 -22.53
N ILE A 715 -0.52 -13.87 -22.46
CA ILE A 715 -1.17 -13.07 -23.51
C ILE A 715 -0.30 -13.10 -24.77
N SER A 716 -0.85 -13.55 -25.89
CA SER A 716 -0.11 -13.72 -27.16
C SER A 716 -0.20 -12.54 -28.12
N SER A 717 -1.26 -11.75 -28.01
CA SER A 717 -1.48 -10.51 -28.75
C SER A 717 -2.29 -9.52 -27.93
N ILE A 718 -2.12 -8.23 -28.24
CA ILE A 718 -2.89 -7.14 -27.65
C ILE A 718 -3.10 -6.03 -28.68
N GLU A 719 -4.28 -5.41 -28.64
CA GLU A 719 -4.60 -4.22 -29.41
C GLU A 719 -4.66 -3.03 -28.46
N LEU A 720 -3.70 -2.12 -28.57
CA LEU A 720 -3.68 -0.86 -27.83
C LEU A 720 -4.42 0.20 -28.66
N HIS A 721 -5.28 0.98 -28.01
CA HIS A 721 -6.21 1.90 -28.69
C HIS A 721 -5.76 3.37 -28.53
N GLU A 722 -6.24 4.27 -29.39
CA GLU A 722 -5.82 5.67 -29.40
C GLU A 722 -6.22 6.49 -28.15
N ASN A 723 -7.09 5.98 -27.29
CA ASN A 723 -7.42 6.65 -26.02
C ASN A 723 -6.47 6.29 -24.87
N LEU A 724 -5.63 5.27 -25.04
CA LEU A 724 -4.71 4.79 -23.99
C LEU A 724 -3.53 5.74 -23.86
N LYS A 725 -3.41 6.38 -22.69
CA LYS A 725 -2.36 7.38 -22.42
C LYS A 725 -1.18 6.79 -21.66
N TYR A 726 -1.46 5.84 -20.76
CA TYR A 726 -0.47 5.33 -19.80
C TYR A 726 -0.47 3.81 -19.72
N VAL A 727 0.75 3.23 -19.81
CA VAL A 727 1.04 1.81 -19.57
C VAL A 727 2.15 1.74 -18.52
N GLY A 728 1.77 1.35 -17.30
CA GLY A 728 2.65 1.38 -16.13
C GLY A 728 3.78 0.36 -16.12
N GLU A 729 4.60 0.45 -15.07
CA GLU A 729 5.79 -0.39 -14.87
C GLU A 729 5.40 -1.86 -14.91
N LYS A 730 6.12 -2.67 -15.71
CA LYS A 730 5.92 -4.12 -15.81
C LYS A 730 4.50 -4.53 -16.19
N ALA A 731 3.67 -3.63 -16.73
CA ALA A 731 2.25 -3.88 -17.00
C ALA A 731 2.00 -5.18 -17.77
N PHE A 732 2.81 -5.47 -18.80
CA PHE A 732 2.75 -6.70 -19.61
C PHE A 732 3.99 -7.58 -19.48
N MET A 733 4.78 -7.42 -18.40
CA MET A 733 6.00 -8.20 -18.20
C MET A 733 5.71 -9.71 -18.11
N LYS A 734 6.55 -10.56 -18.73
CA LYS A 734 6.43 -12.03 -18.72
C LYS A 734 5.11 -12.52 -19.32
N ASN A 735 4.78 -12.06 -20.52
CA ASN A 735 3.69 -12.58 -21.35
C ASN A 735 4.24 -13.30 -22.60
N LYS A 736 3.40 -13.50 -23.64
CA LYS A 736 3.74 -14.19 -24.88
C LYS A 736 3.52 -13.30 -26.12
N LEU A 737 3.52 -11.98 -25.95
CA LEU A 737 3.22 -11.03 -27.03
C LEU A 737 4.21 -11.23 -28.17
N THR A 738 3.72 -11.38 -29.40
CA THR A 738 4.56 -11.65 -30.59
C THR A 738 4.79 -10.44 -31.48
N SER A 739 3.90 -9.46 -31.42
CA SER A 739 4.02 -8.17 -32.09
C SER A 739 3.30 -7.11 -31.26
N LEU A 740 3.59 -5.84 -31.54
CA LEU A 740 2.95 -4.74 -30.85
C LEU A 740 2.78 -3.53 -31.78
N THR A 741 1.59 -2.96 -31.82
CA THR A 741 1.33 -1.65 -32.43
C THR A 741 1.15 -0.62 -31.32
N ILE A 742 1.99 0.41 -31.31
CA ILE A 742 1.94 1.52 -30.36
C ILE A 742 1.09 2.64 -30.97
N PRO A 743 -0.11 2.93 -30.44
CA PRO A 743 -0.96 3.99 -30.96
C PRO A 743 -0.35 5.37 -30.75
N LYS A 744 -0.79 6.34 -31.56
CA LYS A 744 -0.20 7.69 -31.58
C LYS A 744 -0.26 8.42 -30.23
N SER A 745 -1.19 8.07 -29.35
CA SER A 745 -1.48 8.73 -28.08
C SER A 745 -0.60 8.33 -26.89
N ILE A 746 0.16 7.24 -26.99
CA ILE A 746 1.02 6.80 -25.89
C ILE A 746 2.22 7.74 -25.81
N GLU A 747 2.35 8.43 -24.68
CA GLU A 747 3.45 9.37 -24.41
C GLU A 747 4.65 8.71 -23.73
N LYS A 748 4.42 7.64 -22.93
CA LYS A 748 5.46 6.92 -22.18
C LYS A 748 5.19 5.41 -22.19
N ILE A 749 6.26 4.62 -22.33
CA ILE A 749 6.27 3.19 -22.05
C ILE A 749 7.22 2.97 -20.88
N ASP A 750 6.71 2.53 -19.73
CA ASP A 750 7.47 2.48 -18.48
C ASP A 750 8.44 1.30 -18.34
N GLU A 751 9.20 1.29 -17.24
CA GLU A 751 10.20 0.26 -16.95
C GLU A 751 9.62 -1.16 -17.09
N TYR A 752 10.31 -2.01 -17.84
CA TYR A 752 9.92 -3.40 -18.14
C TYR A 752 8.46 -3.58 -18.65
N ALA A 753 7.77 -2.52 -19.11
CA ALA A 753 6.36 -2.55 -19.46
C ALA A 753 6.01 -3.72 -20.39
N PHE A 754 6.88 -4.04 -21.36
CA PHE A 754 6.77 -5.17 -22.28
C PHE A 754 7.95 -6.15 -22.17
N GLY A 755 8.66 -6.18 -21.04
CA GLY A 755 9.81 -7.05 -20.83
C GLY A 755 9.45 -8.55 -20.74
N TYR A 756 10.39 -9.42 -21.12
CA TYR A 756 10.26 -10.88 -21.13
C TYR A 756 9.04 -11.38 -21.91
N ASN A 757 8.81 -10.83 -23.10
CA ASN A 757 7.77 -11.27 -24.03
C ASN A 757 8.39 -12.07 -25.19
N GLN A 758 7.67 -12.19 -26.31
CA GLN A 758 8.15 -12.85 -27.53
C GLN A 758 8.08 -11.91 -28.74
N ILE A 759 8.16 -10.59 -28.50
CA ILE A 759 7.85 -9.57 -29.51
C ILE A 759 8.92 -9.59 -30.58
N LYS A 760 8.51 -9.81 -31.83
CA LYS A 760 9.37 -9.81 -33.02
C LYS A 760 9.32 -8.50 -33.79
N THR A 761 8.20 -7.80 -33.71
CA THR A 761 7.97 -6.54 -34.43
C THR A 761 7.24 -5.54 -33.56
N ILE A 762 7.70 -4.29 -33.60
CA ILE A 762 7.00 -3.13 -33.04
C ILE A 762 6.74 -2.14 -34.16
N THR A 763 5.49 -1.70 -34.27
CA THR A 763 5.06 -0.66 -35.20
C THR A 763 4.56 0.55 -34.39
N PHE A 764 5.07 1.74 -34.69
CA PHE A 764 4.53 2.99 -34.15
C PHE A 764 3.57 3.60 -35.17
N GLU A 765 2.38 4.02 -34.73
CA GLU A 765 1.48 4.76 -35.61
C GLU A 765 2.09 6.09 -36.06
N ALA A 766 1.68 6.54 -37.26
CA ALA A 766 2.08 7.84 -37.77
C ALA A 766 1.71 8.94 -36.76
N THR A 767 2.56 9.97 -36.65
CA THR A 767 2.40 11.07 -35.67
C THR A 767 2.44 10.64 -34.21
N SER A 768 3.16 9.55 -33.90
CA SER A 768 3.39 9.09 -32.52
C SER A 768 3.80 10.23 -31.59
N GLN A 769 3.20 10.28 -30.39
CA GLN A 769 3.54 11.24 -29.32
C GLN A 769 4.53 10.68 -28.30
N LEU A 770 5.06 9.47 -28.51
CA LEU A 770 5.95 8.79 -27.58
C LEU A 770 7.21 9.62 -27.29
N LYS A 771 7.40 9.99 -26.03
CA LYS A 771 8.54 10.80 -25.55
C LYS A 771 9.62 9.96 -24.90
N SER A 772 9.25 8.86 -24.25
CA SER A 772 10.19 8.06 -23.46
C SER A 772 9.91 6.56 -23.48
N LEU A 773 10.99 5.79 -23.63
CA LEU A 773 11.05 4.37 -23.27
C LEU A 773 11.72 4.24 -21.91
N GLY A 774 11.13 3.53 -20.97
CA GLY A 774 11.68 3.26 -19.64
C GLY A 774 12.78 2.21 -19.64
N THR A 775 13.46 2.08 -18.50
CA THR A 775 14.50 1.06 -18.28
C THR A 775 13.98 -0.35 -18.59
N ASN A 776 14.71 -1.12 -19.41
CA ASN A 776 14.32 -2.47 -19.81
C ASN A 776 12.91 -2.60 -20.45
N ALA A 777 12.32 -1.51 -20.99
CA ALA A 777 10.95 -1.46 -21.52
C ALA A 777 10.55 -2.65 -22.41
N PHE A 778 11.45 -3.06 -23.31
CA PHE A 778 11.30 -4.23 -24.20
C PHE A 778 12.37 -5.29 -23.96
N TYR A 779 12.93 -5.36 -22.75
CA TYR A 779 14.00 -6.30 -22.42
C TYR A 779 13.62 -7.76 -22.63
N GLY A 780 14.49 -8.59 -23.20
CA GLY A 780 14.25 -10.04 -23.30
C GLY A 780 13.11 -10.40 -24.26
N ASN A 781 13.08 -9.77 -25.42
CA ASN A 781 12.15 -10.02 -26.53
C ASN A 781 12.91 -10.63 -27.74
N PHE A 782 12.29 -10.69 -28.92
CA PHE A 782 12.88 -11.26 -30.14
C PHE A 782 12.90 -10.25 -31.29
N LEU A 783 13.02 -8.95 -31.00
CA LEU A 783 13.06 -7.91 -32.03
C LEU A 783 14.32 -8.07 -32.88
N THR A 784 14.16 -8.08 -34.21
CA THR A 784 15.30 -8.09 -35.15
C THR A 784 15.59 -6.72 -35.74
N SER A 785 14.59 -5.84 -35.77
CA SER A 785 14.74 -4.45 -36.14
C SER A 785 13.70 -3.59 -35.43
N ILE A 786 14.01 -2.30 -35.28
CA ILE A 786 13.04 -1.32 -34.77
C ILE A 786 13.31 0.06 -35.38
N SER A 787 12.24 0.76 -35.74
CA SER A 787 12.30 2.18 -36.14
C SER A 787 11.59 3.01 -35.10
N LEU A 788 12.35 3.81 -34.36
CA LEU A 788 11.82 4.65 -33.29
C LEU A 788 11.20 5.94 -33.87
N PRO A 789 10.13 6.48 -33.26
CA PRO A 789 9.44 7.67 -33.78
C PRO A 789 10.22 8.96 -33.48
N ASN A 790 10.12 9.95 -34.38
CA ASN A 790 10.77 11.27 -34.25
C ASN A 790 10.40 12.08 -33.00
N SER A 791 9.32 11.73 -32.33
CA SER A 791 8.88 12.35 -31.09
C SER A 791 9.66 11.89 -29.86
N LEU A 792 10.38 10.77 -29.96
CA LEU A 792 11.10 10.16 -28.85
C LEU A 792 12.27 11.05 -28.44
N THR A 793 12.35 11.37 -27.16
CA THR A 793 13.42 12.20 -26.59
C THR A 793 14.30 11.44 -25.60
N TYR A 794 13.80 10.32 -25.05
CA TYR A 794 14.48 9.52 -24.02
C TYR A 794 14.37 8.01 -24.27
N ILE A 795 15.47 7.30 -24.07
CA ILE A 795 15.55 5.84 -24.07
C ILE A 795 16.25 5.41 -22.78
N GLY A 796 15.52 4.72 -21.91
CA GLY A 796 16.01 4.21 -20.64
C GLY A 796 17.02 3.09 -20.81
N LYS A 797 17.79 2.84 -19.75
CA LYS A 797 18.85 1.82 -19.72
C LYS A 797 18.30 0.47 -20.16
N GLU A 798 19.02 -0.24 -21.03
CA GLU A 798 18.66 -1.61 -21.47
C GLU A 798 17.24 -1.72 -22.08
N ALA A 799 16.61 -0.60 -22.50
CA ALA A 799 15.23 -0.58 -22.97
C ALA A 799 14.97 -1.57 -24.13
N LEU A 800 16.00 -1.85 -24.94
CA LEU A 800 15.96 -2.78 -26.07
C LEU A 800 16.91 -3.99 -25.88
N ASP A 801 17.52 -4.18 -24.70
CA ASP A 801 18.46 -5.28 -24.44
C ASP A 801 17.74 -6.65 -24.41
N GLY A 802 18.48 -7.74 -24.60
CA GLY A 802 17.94 -9.10 -24.65
C GLY A 802 17.07 -9.34 -25.88
N ASN A 803 17.25 -8.56 -26.95
CA ASN A 803 16.65 -8.75 -28.27
C ASN A 803 17.68 -9.22 -29.31
N ASP A 804 17.19 -9.63 -30.48
CA ASP A 804 18.00 -10.10 -31.63
C ASP A 804 18.23 -8.99 -32.67
N LEU A 805 18.27 -7.72 -32.23
CA LEU A 805 18.28 -6.54 -33.11
C LEU A 805 19.53 -6.54 -33.99
N THR A 806 19.38 -6.46 -35.31
CA THR A 806 20.46 -6.23 -36.27
C THR A 806 20.50 -4.79 -36.78
N THR A 807 19.36 -4.08 -36.70
CA THR A 807 19.21 -2.70 -37.16
C THR A 807 18.31 -1.91 -36.23
N VAL A 808 18.68 -0.66 -35.95
CA VAL A 808 17.88 0.29 -35.17
C VAL A 808 17.89 1.62 -35.91
N SER A 809 16.70 2.11 -36.29
CA SER A 809 16.56 3.46 -36.87
C SER A 809 16.22 4.44 -35.76
N LEU A 810 17.10 5.42 -35.55
CA LEU A 810 16.99 6.42 -34.49
C LEU A 810 16.45 7.76 -35.01
N PRO A 811 15.70 8.49 -34.19
CA PRO A 811 15.24 9.82 -34.56
C PRO A 811 16.32 10.89 -34.32
N ARG A 812 16.25 12.00 -35.08
CA ARG A 812 17.19 13.12 -34.92
C ARG A 812 16.97 13.82 -33.57
N GLY A 813 18.01 13.90 -32.75
CA GLY A 813 18.00 14.67 -31.49
C GLY A 813 17.67 13.89 -30.21
N VAL A 814 17.69 12.55 -30.22
CA VAL A 814 17.58 11.76 -28.98
C VAL A 814 18.83 11.90 -28.14
N SER A 815 18.69 12.37 -26.90
CA SER A 815 19.75 12.31 -25.90
C SER A 815 19.88 10.87 -25.38
N TRP A 816 20.99 10.20 -25.72
CA TRP A 816 21.40 8.92 -25.14
C TRP A 816 22.27 9.15 -23.90
N MET A 817 22.05 8.38 -22.83
CA MET A 817 23.10 8.22 -21.81
C MET A 817 24.22 7.34 -22.41
N LYS A 818 25.45 7.84 -22.33
CA LYS A 818 26.67 7.28 -22.94
C LYS A 818 27.21 5.99 -22.32
N ASP A 819 26.47 5.33 -21.43
CA ASP A 819 27.02 4.19 -20.67
C ASP A 819 26.26 2.89 -20.92
N TYR A 820 27.00 1.94 -21.53
CA TYR A 820 26.73 0.52 -21.76
C TYR A 820 25.80 0.14 -22.92
N ALA A 821 26.44 -0.25 -24.04
CA ALA A 821 25.85 -1.15 -25.02
C ALA A 821 25.59 -2.54 -24.40
N PRO A 822 24.52 -3.25 -24.80
CA PRO A 822 24.08 -4.44 -24.11
C PRO A 822 24.93 -5.68 -24.40
N TYR A 823 24.93 -6.65 -23.49
CA TYR A 823 25.47 -8.01 -23.68
C TYR A 823 24.61 -8.87 -24.66
N SER A 824 23.91 -8.25 -25.61
CA SER A 824 23.31 -8.97 -26.73
C SER A 824 24.39 -9.22 -27.79
N LYS A 825 24.24 -10.32 -28.55
CA LYS A 825 25.17 -10.74 -29.61
C LYS A 825 25.14 -9.84 -30.85
N THR A 826 24.69 -8.60 -30.70
CA THR A 826 24.66 -7.59 -31.75
C THR A 826 25.26 -6.29 -31.24
N THR A 827 26.46 -5.99 -31.72
CA THR A 827 27.05 -4.67 -31.67
C THR A 827 26.20 -3.73 -32.52
N ILE A 828 25.57 -2.75 -31.86
CA ILE A 828 24.99 -1.59 -32.54
C ILE A 828 26.16 -0.65 -32.80
N ASP A 829 26.79 -0.82 -33.95
CA ASP A 829 27.55 0.26 -34.59
C ASP A 829 26.53 1.18 -35.28
N ASP A 830 26.79 2.49 -35.23
CA ASP A 830 26.02 3.53 -35.91
C ASP A 830 25.64 3.09 -37.34
N PHE A 831 24.34 2.99 -37.66
CA PHE A 831 23.92 2.75 -39.04
C PHE A 831 23.71 4.08 -39.75
N THR A 832 24.38 4.27 -40.89
CA THR A 832 23.75 3.83 -42.14
C THR A 832 24.76 3.23 -43.14
N VAL A 833 24.53 1.92 -43.43
CA VAL A 833 24.82 1.15 -44.66
C VAL A 833 26.32 0.90 -44.97
N SER A 834 26.86 -0.31 -45.09
CA SER A 834 26.35 -1.67 -45.36
C SER A 834 27.44 -2.70 -45.07
N TYR A 835 27.02 -3.92 -44.67
CA TYR A 835 27.81 -5.17 -44.62
C TYR A 835 28.74 -5.37 -43.41
N ILE A 836 28.40 -6.35 -42.56
CA ILE A 836 29.33 -6.96 -41.60
C ILE A 836 29.39 -8.45 -41.92
N ASP A 837 30.58 -8.93 -42.30
CA ASP A 837 30.95 -10.34 -42.13
C ASP A 837 31.73 -10.48 -40.81
N LYS A 838 31.27 -11.39 -39.95
CA LYS A 838 31.81 -11.67 -38.62
C LYS A 838 32.97 -12.67 -38.74
N LYS A 839 34.20 -12.20 -38.56
CA LYS A 839 35.20 -12.91 -37.73
C LYS A 839 36.43 -12.05 -37.48
N THR A 840 36.76 -11.92 -36.20
CA THR A 840 38.06 -11.52 -35.62
C THR A 840 38.18 -10.05 -35.20
N ILE A 841 38.79 -9.86 -34.02
CA ILE A 841 39.29 -8.62 -33.38
C ILE A 841 38.23 -7.97 -32.47
N GLY A 842 38.33 -7.90 -31.14
CA GLY A 842 39.51 -7.88 -30.26
C GLY A 842 39.67 -6.46 -29.70
N THR A 843 38.98 -6.15 -28.59
CA THR A 843 39.18 -5.00 -27.68
C THR A 843 39.44 -3.62 -28.30
N ILE A 844 38.40 -2.79 -28.36
CA ILE A 844 38.46 -1.38 -28.77
C ILE A 844 39.07 -0.54 -27.62
N ASN A 845 40.37 -0.29 -27.69
CA ASN A 845 41.06 0.79 -26.96
C ASN A 845 42.20 1.41 -27.80
N GLU A 846 42.28 1.10 -29.11
CA GLU A 846 43.43 1.40 -29.96
C GLU A 846 43.07 2.06 -31.30
N VAL A 847 42.13 3.01 -31.37
CA VAL A 847 41.80 3.73 -32.63
C VAL A 847 41.84 5.25 -32.46
N VAL A 848 42.08 5.98 -33.56
CA VAL A 848 42.12 7.45 -33.67
C VAL A 848 41.28 7.90 -34.87
N LEU A 849 40.50 8.97 -34.70
CA LEU A 849 39.71 9.60 -35.75
C LEU A 849 40.52 10.71 -36.43
N ILE A 850 40.57 10.70 -37.76
CA ILE A 850 41.28 11.71 -38.56
C ILE A 850 40.33 12.33 -39.56
N THR A 851 40.34 13.66 -39.67
CA THR A 851 39.54 14.40 -40.64
C THR A 851 40.44 14.99 -41.73
N ILE A 852 40.13 14.67 -43.00
CA ILE A 852 40.82 15.18 -44.18
C ILE A 852 39.89 16.10 -44.96
N LEU A 853 40.36 17.30 -45.32
CA LEU A 853 39.61 18.24 -46.16
C LEU A 853 39.59 17.78 -47.62
N LYS A 854 38.40 17.65 -48.19
CA LYS A 854 38.10 17.15 -49.53
C LYS A 854 38.27 18.27 -50.56
N GLU A 855 39.50 18.49 -51.02
CA GLU A 855 39.78 19.35 -52.17
C GLU A 855 39.89 18.55 -53.48
N ASN A 856 38.74 18.08 -54.02
CA ASN A 856 38.57 17.59 -55.40
C ASN A 856 39.66 16.66 -56.00
N GLN A 857 40.29 15.77 -55.23
CA GLN A 857 41.27 14.79 -55.75
C GLN A 857 40.98 13.38 -55.24
N GLU A 858 41.28 12.37 -56.07
CA GLU A 858 41.19 10.95 -55.70
C GLU A 858 42.33 10.58 -54.74
N LEU A 859 41.97 9.96 -53.61
CA LEU A 859 42.92 9.48 -52.61
C LEU A 859 43.29 8.04 -52.91
N THR A 860 44.59 7.73 -52.97
CA THR A 860 45.08 6.35 -53.13
C THR A 860 46.06 5.98 -52.01
N TRP A 861 45.96 4.74 -51.53
CA TRP A 861 46.70 4.23 -50.35
C TRP A 861 47.73 3.20 -50.78
N ASN A 862 48.97 3.28 -50.27
CA ASN A 862 50.07 2.41 -50.74
C ASN A 862 50.34 1.16 -49.85
N SER A 863 49.53 0.89 -48.84
CA SER A 863 49.86 -0.16 -47.85
C SER A 863 48.71 -1.17 -47.67
N ASN A 864 49.05 -2.36 -47.17
CA ASN A 864 48.09 -3.42 -46.81
C ASN A 864 47.12 -3.04 -45.67
N VAL A 865 47.17 -1.79 -45.20
CA VAL A 865 46.23 -1.22 -44.22
C VAL A 865 45.38 -0.18 -44.92
N VAL A 866 44.13 -0.55 -45.19
CA VAL A 866 43.11 0.35 -45.74
C VAL A 866 42.37 1.01 -44.57
N PRO A 867 42.32 2.34 -44.46
CA PRO A 867 41.53 2.99 -43.43
C PRO A 867 40.04 2.77 -43.64
N MET A 868 39.30 2.72 -42.52
CA MET A 868 37.85 2.70 -42.57
C MET A 868 37.34 4.13 -42.75
N ILE A 869 36.59 4.38 -43.82
CA ILE A 869 35.86 5.65 -44.00
C ILE A 869 34.61 5.59 -43.13
N VAL A 870 34.49 6.53 -42.18
CA VAL A 870 33.44 6.53 -41.16
C VAL A 870 32.32 7.51 -41.53
N SER A 871 32.68 8.62 -42.16
CA SER A 871 31.73 9.55 -42.77
C SER A 871 32.42 10.40 -43.82
N GLU A 872 31.63 10.88 -44.78
CA GLU A 872 32.09 11.76 -45.86
C GLU A 872 31.03 12.84 -46.10
N ASP A 873 31.43 14.11 -46.03
CA ASP A 873 30.58 15.26 -46.35
C ASP A 873 31.13 16.00 -47.60
N SER A 874 30.52 17.12 -47.98
CA SER A 874 30.92 17.87 -49.18
C SER A 874 32.35 18.42 -49.10
N ASN A 875 32.90 18.59 -47.90
CA ASN A 875 34.16 19.26 -47.62
C ASN A 875 35.16 18.38 -46.84
N ASN A 876 34.76 17.23 -46.28
CA ASN A 876 35.57 16.42 -45.38
C ASN A 876 35.39 14.90 -45.60
N ILE A 877 36.45 14.16 -45.33
CA ILE A 877 36.45 12.70 -45.20
C ILE A 877 36.96 12.35 -43.80
N HIS A 878 36.18 11.58 -43.04
CA HIS A 878 36.53 11.13 -41.71
C HIS A 878 36.97 9.65 -41.75
N LEU A 879 38.17 9.39 -41.24
CA LEU A 879 38.83 8.09 -41.31
C LEU A 879 39.16 7.56 -39.92
N LEU A 880 38.98 6.25 -39.71
CA LEU A 880 39.44 5.58 -38.50
C LEU A 880 40.73 4.80 -38.76
N PHE A 881 41.75 5.04 -37.94
CA PHE A 881 43.02 4.32 -37.95
C PHE A 881 43.29 3.62 -36.62
N ARG A 882 44.04 2.52 -36.67
CA ARG A 882 44.54 1.87 -35.46
C ARG A 882 45.76 2.64 -34.91
N LYS A 883 45.83 2.84 -33.58
CA LYS A 883 47.01 3.42 -32.90
C LYS A 883 48.26 2.60 -33.27
N ASN A 884 49.39 3.29 -33.45
CA ASN A 884 50.69 2.73 -33.87
C ASN A 884 50.80 2.26 -35.33
N THR A 885 49.92 2.72 -36.22
CA THR A 885 50.03 2.45 -37.66
C THR A 885 50.66 3.64 -38.39
N SER A 886 51.57 3.37 -39.34
CA SER A 886 52.13 4.40 -40.22
C SER A 886 51.47 4.29 -41.60
N VAL A 887 51.02 5.40 -42.18
CA VAL A 887 50.26 5.40 -43.43
C VAL A 887 50.80 6.46 -44.38
N SER A 888 51.06 6.04 -45.63
CA SER A 888 51.43 6.92 -46.72
C SER A 888 50.21 7.25 -47.57
N LEU A 889 49.88 8.54 -47.66
CA LEU A 889 48.83 9.07 -48.52
C LEU A 889 49.45 9.53 -49.84
N LYS A 890 48.86 9.09 -50.96
CA LYS A 890 49.19 9.62 -52.28
C LYS A 890 48.00 10.42 -52.80
N VAL A 891 48.21 11.71 -52.99
CA VAL A 891 47.20 12.61 -53.55
C VAL A 891 47.47 12.72 -55.06
N ASP A 892 46.55 12.24 -55.88
CA ASP A 892 46.77 12.26 -57.33
C ASP A 892 46.52 13.65 -57.91
N SER A 893 47.61 14.33 -58.28
CA SER A 893 47.57 15.30 -59.36
C SER A 893 48.95 15.58 -59.94
N SER A 894 49.36 14.83 -60.96
CA SER A 894 50.39 15.24 -61.96
C SER A 894 51.78 15.71 -61.47
N LYS A 895 52.06 15.73 -60.16
CA LYS A 895 53.28 16.26 -59.53
C LYS A 895 53.96 15.29 -58.55
N GLY A 896 53.36 14.13 -58.28
CA GLY A 896 54.05 13.03 -57.58
C GLY A 896 54.46 13.31 -56.12
N GLU A 897 53.75 14.19 -55.41
CA GLU A 897 54.03 14.43 -53.99
C GLU A 897 53.50 13.27 -53.13
N HIS A 898 54.36 12.77 -52.24
CA HIS A 898 54.08 11.68 -51.32
C HIS A 898 54.07 12.23 -49.89
N PHE A 899 52.99 12.00 -49.14
CA PHE A 899 52.88 12.40 -47.75
C PHE A 899 52.87 11.16 -46.87
N GLU A 900 53.87 11.04 -45.99
CA GLU A 900 53.95 9.96 -45.01
C GLU A 900 53.59 10.50 -43.64
N PHE A 901 52.55 9.95 -43.04
CA PHE A 901 52.09 10.33 -41.72
C PHE A 901 52.39 9.19 -40.73
N ASP A 902 53.19 9.49 -39.71
CA ASP A 902 53.50 8.55 -38.63
C ASP A 902 52.67 8.86 -37.39
N PHE A 903 51.68 8.02 -37.11
CA PHE A 903 50.69 8.22 -36.05
C PHE A 903 51.07 7.50 -34.74
N LYS A 904 52.33 7.07 -34.59
CA LYS A 904 52.80 6.27 -33.45
C LYS A 904 52.71 6.92 -32.07
N ASN A 905 52.41 8.22 -31.96
CA ASN A 905 52.41 8.93 -30.67
C ASN A 905 51.24 9.92 -30.47
N LEU A 906 50.17 9.82 -31.26
CA LEU A 906 49.02 10.73 -31.11
C LEU A 906 48.14 10.37 -29.91
N ARG A 907 47.84 11.38 -29.08
CA ARG A 907 47.01 11.25 -27.87
C ARG A 907 45.62 11.88 -28.01
N GLU A 908 45.35 12.61 -29.09
CA GLU A 908 44.12 13.37 -29.36
C GLU A 908 43.77 13.32 -30.87
N ASP A 909 42.56 13.77 -31.23
CA ASP A 909 42.08 13.85 -32.62
C ASP A 909 42.85 14.90 -33.43
N VAL A 910 43.08 14.66 -34.72
CA VAL A 910 43.90 15.54 -35.59
C VAL A 910 43.15 15.95 -36.85
N ILE A 911 43.22 17.25 -37.19
CA ILE A 911 42.67 17.84 -38.43
C ILE A 911 43.85 18.24 -39.32
N CYS A 912 43.90 17.73 -40.55
CA CYS A 912 45.01 17.99 -41.45
C CYS A 912 44.57 18.87 -42.64
N SER A 913 45.31 19.95 -42.92
CA SER A 913 45.09 20.85 -44.06
C SER A 913 46.35 21.02 -44.92
N LYS A 914 46.18 21.44 -46.19
CA LYS A 914 47.18 21.39 -47.28
C LYS A 914 48.49 22.14 -47.07
N ASN A 915 48.67 22.86 -45.95
CA ASN A 915 49.85 23.69 -45.69
C ASN A 915 50.77 23.18 -44.57
N ASN A 916 50.75 21.87 -44.24
CA ASN A 916 51.68 21.26 -43.29
C ASN A 916 51.70 21.93 -41.89
N GLN A 917 50.54 22.32 -41.38
CA GLN A 917 50.37 22.60 -39.95
C GLN A 917 49.31 21.63 -39.41
N MET A 918 49.78 20.66 -38.62
CA MET A 918 48.94 19.80 -37.77
C MET A 918 48.28 20.61 -36.67
#